data_AF-A0A840J3F2-F1
#
_entry.id   AF-A0A840J3F2-F1
#
_cell.length_a   1.000
_cell.length_b   1.000
_cell.length_c   1.000
_cell.angle_alpha   90.00
_cell.angle_beta   90.00
_cell.angle_gamma   90.00
#
_symmetry.space_group_name_H-M   'P 1'
#
loop_
_entity.id
_entity.type
_entity.pdbx_description
1 polymer ?
#
loop_
_entity_poly.entity_id
_entity_poly.type
_entity_poly.pdbx_seq_one_letter_code
_entity_poly.pdbx_strand_id
1 'polypeptide(L)'
;MSSFLYRLGRAAARARVLVLALWVVLLAAAGGAAVLVNQGTDDTFAIPGSESQDALDHLGRVFPEVSGTSAQLVLVVPGQVDTPRARAAVAEAADRAGKLDQVATVVSPFDRTVQGAVSGDGHAALLTVQLKVQLTAVQPETRTQLSAIAHDLATRVGDGAEVHSGGDAFSDRVPKLSPTEGIGLLIALVVLLLMFRSLIAAVMPLGTAILGVGLAAGLIYLATIAIPISSTAPMLAVMIGLAVGIDYALFLLSRHRDQLADGLEVEESIARATATAGSAVIFAGLTVVIALLGLSVAGIPFLTTMGVAAAVAVALAVGIAITLVPALMSFAGKRLRPRKPRRGKRRRTPPQIARWWVRTATRSPLVTVVLVVVGLAVCAIPATGLRLALPDNGTEEHGSTARDTYDVVSEHFGPGYNGPLIVTADIITSTDPIGLVNRMADEIRGLPGVASVPLATPNPKGDTGIIQVIPETPPDSEATDELVALLRGQEQHFLDAYGTQTAVTGITAVGIDVSAQLGSALLPFGILVVGLSLILLAMVFRSIWVPIKATVGYLLSVAAAFGATSFVFVQGHLAGALNVTHTGSVISFLPIILMGVLFGLAMDYEVFLVSRIREDFVHRGDPRQAIESGFVSASRVVVAAAVIMFAVFAAFVPEGSATIQPIAFSLAVGVFVDAFIVRMTLVPAVLALLGRRAWGLPPKLDRTLPVFDAEGDSLMHELRLADWPGTDEAVSARGLRLDDDRGRAVFTGVDLSLPRGGVLVLHGASGKTALLYTIAGRVTKFSGDLKVLGRVLPQHAHALRRDVAVVACRDTGPAAEEVAAALESEARLVVLDDVDLVLRPDSRDRLRALLAERRSASGEPVTFVVTCQDPERVRDLLPAGATRLHPLTATQPAEVS
;
A
#
# COMPACT_ATOMS: atom_id res chain seq x y z
N MET A 1 15.63 -5.37 -15.13
CA MET A 1 14.76 -4.24 -14.76
C MET A 1 15.52 -2.91 -14.80
N SER A 2 16.62 -2.79 -14.06
CA SER A 2 17.51 -1.61 -14.04
C SER A 2 17.90 -1.10 -15.45
N SER A 3 18.29 -1.97 -16.38
CA SER A 3 18.61 -1.59 -17.77
C SER A 3 17.42 -1.05 -18.59
N PHE A 4 16.20 -1.51 -18.31
CA PHE A 4 14.99 -0.95 -18.92
C PHE A 4 14.70 0.45 -18.37
N LEU A 5 14.77 0.61 -17.04
CA LEU A 5 14.55 1.89 -16.37
C LEU A 5 15.60 2.93 -16.74
N TYR A 6 16.85 2.52 -16.97
CA TYR A 6 17.90 3.37 -17.51
C TYR A 6 17.51 3.94 -18.88
N ARG A 7 17.07 3.07 -19.81
CA ARG A 7 16.61 3.49 -21.15
C ARG A 7 15.36 4.35 -21.08
N LEU A 8 14.40 4.01 -20.21
CA LEU A 8 13.18 4.76 -20.01
C LEU A 8 13.46 6.17 -19.47
N GLY A 9 14.27 6.30 -18.41
CA GLY A 9 14.66 7.58 -17.84
C GLY A 9 15.41 8.46 -18.86
N ARG A 10 16.29 7.84 -19.67
CA ARG A 10 16.99 8.54 -20.76
C ARG A 10 16.05 9.00 -21.86
N ALA A 11 15.11 8.15 -22.28
CA ALA A 11 14.11 8.49 -23.28
C ALA A 11 13.18 9.61 -22.79
N ALA A 12 12.70 9.53 -21.54
CA ALA A 12 11.88 10.56 -20.92
C ALA A 12 12.62 11.90 -20.80
N ALA A 13 13.91 11.88 -20.47
CA ALA A 13 14.75 13.07 -20.43
C ALA A 13 14.92 13.74 -21.81
N ARG A 14 15.04 12.95 -22.89
CA ARG A 14 15.13 13.45 -24.27
C ARG A 14 13.78 13.95 -24.80
N ALA A 15 12.71 13.20 -24.55
CA ALA A 15 11.35 13.50 -24.98
C ALA A 15 10.57 14.36 -23.97
N ARG A 16 11.27 15.18 -23.17
CA ARG A 16 10.70 15.90 -22.00
C ARG A 16 9.42 16.69 -22.30
N VAL A 17 9.32 17.33 -23.47
CA VAL A 17 8.13 18.09 -23.88
C VAL A 17 6.96 17.16 -24.18
N LEU A 18 7.21 16.06 -24.89
CA LEU A 18 6.20 15.07 -25.24
C LEU A 18 5.68 14.35 -23.99
N VAL A 19 6.55 13.99 -23.06
CA VAL A 19 6.15 13.38 -21.78
C VAL A 19 5.29 14.33 -20.95
N LEU A 20 5.70 15.59 -20.80
CA LEU A 20 4.91 16.59 -20.09
C LEU A 20 3.54 16.81 -20.76
N ALA A 21 3.53 16.98 -22.09
CA ALA A 21 2.31 17.17 -22.85
C ALA A 21 1.36 15.97 -22.71
N LEU A 22 1.88 14.73 -22.78
CA LEU A 22 1.09 13.52 -22.62
C LEU A 22 0.38 13.49 -21.25
N TRP A 23 1.10 13.75 -20.16
CA TRP A 23 0.51 13.75 -18.82
C TRP A 23 -0.50 14.89 -18.61
N VAL A 24 -0.24 16.07 -19.17
CA VAL A 24 -1.19 17.19 -19.13
C VAL A 24 -2.45 16.87 -19.95
N VAL A 25 -2.30 16.24 -21.12
CA VAL A 25 -3.44 15.80 -21.95
C VAL A 25 -4.24 14.71 -21.24
N LEU A 26 -3.57 13.75 -20.59
CA LEU A 26 -4.26 12.72 -19.81
C LEU A 26 -5.03 13.34 -18.65
N LEU A 27 -4.46 14.31 -17.94
CA LEU A 27 -5.16 15.05 -16.88
C LEU A 27 -6.37 15.80 -17.44
N ALA A 28 -6.20 16.53 -18.54
CA ALA A 28 -7.29 17.28 -19.17
C ALA A 28 -8.39 16.35 -19.69
N ALA A 29 -8.03 15.20 -20.26
CA ALA A 29 -8.98 14.20 -20.75
C ALA A 29 -9.75 13.54 -19.61
N ALA A 30 -9.05 13.09 -18.55
CA ALA A 30 -9.68 12.47 -17.39
C ALA A 30 -10.55 13.47 -16.61
N GLY A 31 -10.03 14.67 -16.33
CA GLY A 31 -10.76 15.72 -15.63
C GLY A 31 -11.94 16.25 -16.44
N GLY A 32 -11.76 16.47 -17.75
CA GLY A 32 -12.84 16.90 -18.64
C GLY A 32 -13.94 15.85 -18.78
N ALA A 33 -13.57 14.57 -18.93
CA ALA A 33 -14.55 13.48 -18.98
C ALA A 33 -15.28 13.29 -17.65
N ALA A 34 -14.57 13.40 -16.52
CA ALA A 34 -15.17 13.38 -15.19
C ALA A 34 -16.22 14.49 -15.03
N VAL A 35 -15.89 15.73 -15.37
CA VAL A 35 -16.83 16.86 -15.25
C VAL A 35 -18.09 16.67 -16.11
N LEU A 36 -17.95 16.04 -17.28
CA LEU A 36 -19.08 15.83 -18.20
C LEU A 36 -19.99 14.66 -17.82
N VAL A 37 -19.46 13.64 -17.13
CA VAL A 37 -20.15 12.34 -16.94
C VAL A 37 -20.21 11.91 -15.47
N ASN A 38 -19.87 12.79 -14.52
CA ASN A 38 -19.94 12.48 -13.09
C ASN A 38 -21.37 12.09 -12.67
N GLN A 39 -21.52 10.88 -12.14
CA GLN A 39 -22.78 10.34 -11.61
C GLN A 39 -22.90 10.50 -10.08
N GLY A 40 -21.89 11.10 -9.43
CA GLY A 40 -21.82 11.21 -7.97
C GLY A 40 -21.17 9.99 -7.31
N THR A 41 -20.94 10.09 -6.00
CA THR A 41 -20.39 9.02 -5.15
C THR A 41 -21.49 8.31 -4.38
N ASP A 42 -21.25 7.03 -4.06
CA ASP A 42 -22.20 6.16 -3.36
C ASP A 42 -21.68 5.71 -2.00
N ASP A 43 -22.27 6.25 -0.93
CA ASP A 43 -21.93 5.97 0.47
C ASP A 43 -22.92 5.02 1.16
N THR A 44 -23.60 4.19 0.38
CA THR A 44 -24.46 3.13 0.93
C THR A 44 -23.59 1.93 1.31
N PHE A 45 -23.53 1.61 2.60
CA PHE A 45 -22.78 0.45 3.10
C PHE A 45 -23.66 -0.80 3.01
N ALA A 46 -23.48 -1.59 1.96
CA ALA A 46 -24.19 -2.85 1.76
C ALA A 46 -23.24 -4.05 1.79
N ILE A 47 -23.72 -5.15 2.38
CA ILE A 47 -23.04 -6.45 2.36
C ILE A 47 -24.00 -7.48 1.79
N PRO A 48 -23.80 -7.89 0.53
CA PRO A 48 -24.59 -8.95 -0.06
C PRO A 48 -24.45 -10.25 0.75
N GLY A 49 -25.59 -10.88 1.08
CA GLY A 49 -25.64 -12.15 1.81
C GLY A 49 -25.51 -12.06 3.32
N SER A 50 -25.58 -10.86 3.93
CA SER A 50 -25.83 -10.73 5.36
C SER A 50 -27.33 -10.85 5.66
N GLU A 51 -27.69 -11.38 6.83
CA GLU A 51 -29.08 -11.52 7.26
C GLU A 51 -29.81 -10.16 7.23
N SER A 52 -29.19 -9.11 7.78
CA SER A 52 -29.80 -7.79 7.82
C SER A 52 -30.03 -7.21 6.43
N GLN A 53 -29.11 -7.43 5.48
CA GLN A 53 -29.22 -6.92 4.11
C GLN A 53 -30.27 -7.70 3.33
N ASP A 54 -30.28 -9.03 3.45
CA ASP A 54 -31.27 -9.88 2.78
C ASP A 54 -32.69 -9.56 3.30
N ALA A 55 -32.82 -9.31 4.60
CA ALA A 55 -34.06 -8.85 5.21
C ALA A 55 -34.46 -7.43 4.77
N LEU A 56 -33.50 -6.51 4.61
CA LEU A 56 -33.76 -5.15 4.10
C LEU A 56 -34.19 -5.17 2.62
N ASP A 57 -33.53 -5.99 1.81
CA ASP A 57 -33.83 -6.19 0.39
C ASP A 57 -35.20 -6.86 0.21
N HIS A 58 -35.53 -7.84 1.06
CA HIS A 58 -36.85 -8.44 1.11
C HIS A 58 -37.91 -7.40 1.50
N LEU A 59 -37.65 -6.64 2.57
CA LEU A 59 -38.51 -5.58 3.05
C LEU A 59 -38.80 -4.56 1.95
N GLY A 60 -37.80 -4.15 1.16
CA GLY A 60 -38.01 -3.24 0.02
C GLY A 60 -38.87 -3.80 -1.11
N ARG A 61 -39.00 -5.13 -1.24
CA ARG A 61 -39.91 -5.76 -2.23
C ARG A 61 -41.33 -5.92 -1.71
N VAL A 62 -41.50 -6.21 -0.42
CA VAL A 62 -42.82 -6.48 0.19
C VAL A 62 -43.45 -5.25 0.85
N PHE A 63 -42.63 -4.27 1.22
CA PHE A 63 -42.98 -2.98 1.80
C PHE A 63 -42.05 -1.86 1.28
N PRO A 64 -42.22 -1.41 0.01
CA PRO A 64 -41.41 -0.33 -0.55
C PRO A 64 -41.53 0.99 0.22
N GLU A 65 -42.63 1.15 0.97
CA GLU A 65 -42.99 2.33 1.73
C GLU A 65 -42.12 2.56 2.97
N VAL A 66 -41.27 1.60 3.38
CA VAL A 66 -40.44 1.67 4.60
C VAL A 66 -38.95 1.41 4.35
N SER A 67 -38.51 1.22 3.10
CA SER A 67 -37.16 0.73 2.78
C SER A 67 -36.20 1.76 2.18
N GLY A 68 -36.65 2.99 1.91
CA GLY A 68 -35.80 4.03 1.33
C GLY A 68 -35.08 4.89 2.36
N THR A 69 -34.59 6.07 1.94
CA THR A 69 -33.95 7.03 2.85
C THR A 69 -34.98 7.73 3.73
N SER A 70 -34.69 7.85 5.03
CA SER A 70 -35.55 8.59 5.95
C SER A 70 -35.14 10.07 6.04
N ALA A 71 -36.13 10.94 6.08
CA ALA A 71 -36.02 12.34 6.47
C ALA A 71 -36.88 12.56 7.73
N GLN A 72 -36.47 13.46 8.60
CA GLN A 72 -37.13 13.74 9.87
C GLN A 72 -37.37 15.23 10.01
N LEU A 73 -38.58 15.63 10.39
CA LEU A 73 -38.89 16.99 10.83
C LEU A 73 -39.32 16.92 12.30
N VAL A 74 -38.54 17.52 13.19
CA VAL A 74 -38.83 17.54 14.63
C VAL A 74 -39.35 18.91 15.00
N LEU A 75 -40.63 18.98 15.39
CA LEU A 75 -41.25 20.18 15.92
C LEU A 75 -41.04 20.21 17.44
N VAL A 76 -40.38 21.26 17.94
CA VAL A 76 -40.20 21.53 19.36
C VAL A 76 -40.96 22.79 19.73
N VAL A 77 -41.75 22.74 20.80
CA VAL A 77 -42.51 23.89 21.30
C VAL A 77 -42.28 24.10 22.80
N PRO A 78 -42.33 25.35 23.32
CA PRO A 78 -42.16 25.62 24.75
C PRO A 78 -43.27 25.08 25.66
N GLY A 79 -44.40 24.64 25.09
CA GLY A 79 -45.55 24.10 25.81
C GLY A 79 -45.97 22.74 25.28
N GLN A 80 -47.23 22.36 25.43
CA GLN A 80 -47.74 21.11 24.87
C GLN A 80 -47.83 21.20 23.34
N VAL A 81 -47.20 20.27 22.63
CA VAL A 81 -47.23 20.17 21.16
C VAL A 81 -48.58 19.69 20.64
N ASP A 82 -49.33 18.97 21.47
CA ASP A 82 -50.66 18.48 21.12
C ASP A 82 -51.74 19.57 21.26
N THR A 83 -51.70 20.55 20.36
CA THR A 83 -52.74 21.59 20.23
C THR A 83 -53.48 21.47 18.91
N PRO A 84 -54.75 21.93 18.81
CA PRO A 84 -55.47 21.95 17.54
C PRO A 84 -54.74 22.69 16.43
N ARG A 85 -54.02 23.76 16.79
CA ARG A 85 -53.20 24.55 15.85
C ARG A 85 -52.00 23.76 15.35
N ALA A 86 -51.24 23.11 16.25
CA ALA A 86 -50.10 22.28 15.86
C ALA A 86 -50.54 21.05 15.06
N ARG A 87 -51.64 20.37 15.44
CA ARG A 87 -52.22 19.27 14.65
C ARG A 87 -52.58 19.69 13.23
N ALA A 88 -53.22 20.85 13.06
CA ALA A 88 -53.58 21.37 11.74
C ALA A 88 -52.33 21.71 10.91
N ALA A 89 -51.33 22.36 11.53
CA ALA A 89 -50.09 22.75 10.86
C ALA A 89 -49.27 21.52 10.44
N VAL A 90 -49.14 20.52 11.32
CA VAL A 90 -48.45 19.26 11.04
C VAL A 90 -49.16 18.45 9.96
N ALA A 91 -50.50 18.39 9.98
CA ALA A 91 -51.28 17.70 8.94
C ALA A 91 -51.07 18.34 7.56
N GLU A 92 -51.02 19.68 7.48
CA GLU A 92 -50.73 20.37 6.23
C GLU A 92 -49.28 20.17 5.77
N ALA A 93 -48.31 20.21 6.69
CA ALA A 93 -46.91 19.90 6.39
C ALA A 93 -46.77 18.48 5.85
N ALA A 94 -47.46 17.50 6.45
CA ALA A 94 -47.48 16.12 6.01
C ALA A 94 -48.09 15.95 4.61
N ASP A 95 -49.21 16.61 4.31
CA ASP A 95 -49.85 16.58 2.98
C ASP A 95 -48.95 17.23 1.91
N ARG A 96 -48.27 18.33 2.23
CA ARG A 96 -47.32 18.97 1.33
C ARG A 96 -46.09 18.11 1.08
N ALA A 97 -45.53 17.50 2.13
CA ALA A 97 -44.39 16.59 2.01
C ALA A 97 -44.77 15.34 1.20
N GLY A 98 -45.97 14.79 1.39
CA GLY A 98 -46.47 13.64 0.64
C GLY A 98 -46.69 13.89 -0.86
N LYS A 99 -46.80 15.15 -1.28
CA LYS A 99 -46.93 15.56 -2.69
C LYS A 99 -45.59 15.70 -3.41
N LEU A 100 -44.46 15.57 -2.71
CA LEU A 100 -43.14 15.64 -3.33
C LEU A 100 -42.87 14.36 -4.13
N ASP A 101 -42.26 14.48 -5.31
CA ASP A 101 -42.07 13.36 -6.25
C ASP A 101 -41.30 12.18 -5.64
N GLN A 102 -40.25 12.50 -4.85
CA GLN A 102 -39.37 11.51 -4.22
C GLN A 102 -39.90 10.93 -2.90
N VAL A 103 -41.04 11.41 -2.38
CA VAL A 103 -41.60 10.94 -1.10
C VAL A 103 -42.50 9.72 -1.33
N ALA A 104 -42.27 8.65 -0.56
CA ALA A 104 -43.05 7.42 -0.57
C ALA A 104 -44.24 7.53 0.39
N THR A 105 -43.96 7.90 1.63
CA THR A 105 -44.97 7.99 2.70
C THR A 105 -44.51 9.00 3.74
N VAL A 106 -45.47 9.67 4.37
CA VAL A 106 -45.22 10.55 5.51
C VAL A 106 -45.99 10.00 6.70
N VAL A 107 -45.28 9.79 7.80
CA VAL A 107 -45.84 9.31 9.06
C VAL A 107 -46.08 10.52 9.96
N SER A 108 -47.36 10.81 10.24
CA SER A 108 -47.74 11.94 11.11
C SER A 108 -47.60 11.56 12.59
N PRO A 109 -47.04 12.44 13.44
CA PRO A 109 -46.91 12.17 14.87
C PRO A 109 -48.26 12.05 15.60
N PHE A 110 -49.33 12.52 14.97
CA PHE A 110 -50.67 12.56 15.54
C PHE A 110 -51.61 11.47 14.97
N ASP A 111 -51.10 10.57 14.14
CA ASP A 111 -51.88 9.45 13.62
C ASP A 111 -52.22 8.44 14.72
N ARG A 112 -53.46 7.93 14.70
CA ARG A 112 -53.96 7.03 15.76
C ARG A 112 -53.25 5.68 15.83
N THR A 113 -52.56 5.30 14.77
CA THR A 113 -51.82 4.04 14.63
C THR A 113 -50.35 4.17 14.99
N VAL A 114 -49.85 5.38 15.26
CA VAL A 114 -48.44 5.66 15.56
C VAL A 114 -48.32 5.98 17.05
N GLN A 115 -47.56 5.18 17.79
CA GLN A 115 -47.24 5.45 19.19
C GLN A 115 -45.80 5.96 19.30
N GLY A 116 -45.53 6.85 20.26
CA GLY A 116 -44.16 7.32 20.54
C GLY A 116 -43.59 8.35 19.56
N ALA A 117 -44.40 8.94 18.66
CA ALA A 117 -44.00 10.04 17.79
C ALA A 117 -44.23 11.44 18.40
N VAL A 118 -44.79 11.49 19.62
CA VAL A 118 -44.79 12.66 20.51
C VAL A 118 -43.95 12.31 21.73
N SER A 119 -43.10 13.23 22.16
CA SER A 119 -42.19 13.02 23.30
C SER A 119 -42.96 12.79 24.59
N GLY A 120 -42.35 12.06 25.54
CA GLY A 120 -43.00 11.73 26.82
C GLY A 120 -43.37 12.94 27.68
N ASP A 121 -42.67 14.06 27.50
CA ASP A 121 -42.96 15.35 28.14
C ASP A 121 -43.99 16.20 27.37
N GLY A 122 -44.33 15.81 26.14
CA GLY A 122 -45.30 16.47 25.28
C GLY A 122 -44.80 17.76 24.60
N HIS A 123 -43.50 18.07 24.63
CA HIS A 123 -42.94 19.29 24.05
C HIS A 123 -42.45 19.12 22.61
N ALA A 124 -42.23 17.88 22.14
CA ALA A 124 -41.72 17.60 20.81
C ALA A 124 -42.60 16.60 20.03
N ALA A 125 -42.68 16.79 18.71
CA ALA A 125 -43.37 15.88 17.79
C ALA A 125 -42.47 15.58 16.57
N LEU A 126 -42.31 14.28 16.26
CA LEU A 126 -41.46 13.78 15.19
C LEU A 126 -42.30 13.41 13.96
N LEU A 127 -42.09 14.11 12.86
CA LEU A 127 -42.64 13.79 11.55
C LEU A 127 -41.59 13.03 10.74
N THR A 128 -41.87 11.78 10.39
CA THR A 128 -40.96 10.97 9.56
C THR A 128 -41.42 10.96 8.12
N VAL A 129 -40.54 11.36 7.21
CA VAL A 129 -40.77 11.40 5.77
C VAL A 129 -39.91 10.32 5.12
N GLN A 130 -40.55 9.31 4.56
CA GLN A 130 -39.87 8.18 3.95
C GLN A 130 -39.76 8.42 2.44
N LEU A 131 -38.53 8.41 1.91
CA LEU A 131 -38.28 8.64 0.48
C LEU A 131 -38.33 7.33 -0.31
N LYS A 132 -38.68 7.41 -1.60
CA LYS A 132 -38.64 6.29 -2.56
C LYS A 132 -37.23 5.93 -3.01
N VAL A 133 -36.27 6.82 -2.75
CA VAL A 133 -34.91 6.76 -3.28
C VAL A 133 -33.89 6.55 -2.16
N GLN A 134 -32.73 6.01 -2.51
CA GLN A 134 -31.57 5.95 -1.62
C GLN A 134 -30.87 7.31 -1.52
N LEU A 135 -30.03 7.46 -0.50
CA LEU A 135 -29.44 8.74 -0.09
C LEU A 135 -28.76 9.49 -1.25
N THR A 136 -28.09 8.73 -2.12
CA THR A 136 -27.31 9.21 -3.26
C THR A 136 -28.17 9.77 -4.40
N ALA A 137 -29.43 9.34 -4.49
CA ALA A 137 -30.40 9.77 -5.49
C ALA A 137 -31.37 10.83 -4.94
N VAL A 138 -31.22 11.27 -3.69
CA VAL A 138 -31.99 12.37 -3.11
C VAL A 138 -31.59 13.67 -3.78
N GLN A 139 -32.56 14.33 -4.43
CA GLN A 139 -32.32 15.58 -5.13
C GLN A 139 -32.14 16.74 -4.14
N PRO A 140 -31.20 17.68 -4.39
CA PRO A 140 -31.06 18.90 -3.59
C PRO A 140 -32.37 19.69 -3.48
N GLU A 141 -33.18 19.67 -4.53
CA GLU A 141 -34.50 20.28 -4.58
C GLU A 141 -35.44 19.70 -3.51
N THR A 142 -35.43 18.37 -3.32
CA THR A 142 -36.27 17.70 -2.31
C THR A 142 -35.84 18.09 -0.90
N ARG A 143 -34.54 18.12 -0.61
CA ARG A 143 -34.00 18.62 0.68
C ARG A 143 -34.42 20.06 0.95
N THR A 144 -34.31 20.91 -0.05
CA THR A 144 -34.68 22.33 0.03
C THR A 144 -36.17 22.50 0.27
N GLN A 145 -37.02 21.72 -0.42
CA GLN A 145 -38.47 21.74 -0.25
C GLN A 145 -38.88 21.25 1.15
N LEU A 146 -38.27 20.18 1.66
CA LEU A 146 -38.50 19.69 3.02
C LEU A 146 -38.08 20.72 4.07
N SER A 147 -36.93 21.39 3.89
CA SER A 147 -36.49 22.49 4.76
C SER A 147 -37.47 23.67 4.72
N ALA A 148 -37.99 24.00 3.55
CA ALA A 148 -38.99 25.06 3.40
C ALA A 148 -40.33 24.70 4.07
N ILE A 149 -40.74 23.42 4.01
CA ILE A 149 -41.92 22.91 4.72
C ILE A 149 -41.69 22.98 6.24
N ALA A 150 -40.50 22.61 6.72
CA ALA A 150 -40.12 22.72 8.12
C ALA A 150 -40.20 24.17 8.63
N HIS A 151 -39.68 25.12 7.85
CA HIS A 151 -39.73 26.54 8.19
C HIS A 151 -41.17 27.08 8.22
N ASP A 152 -42.00 26.73 7.23
CA ASP A 152 -43.42 27.09 7.21
C ASP A 152 -44.18 26.48 8.41
N LEU A 153 -43.87 25.23 8.77
CA LEU A 153 -44.43 24.57 9.95
C LEU A 153 -44.13 25.37 11.23
N ALA A 154 -42.87 25.76 11.44
CA ALA A 154 -42.47 26.57 12.61
C ALA A 154 -43.26 27.89 12.68
N THR A 155 -43.34 28.63 11.56
CA THR A 155 -44.05 29.93 11.52
C THR A 155 -45.55 29.82 11.78
N ARG A 156 -46.20 28.75 11.30
CA ARG A 156 -47.64 28.54 11.46
C ARG A 156 -48.02 28.12 12.86
N VAL A 157 -47.20 27.31 13.52
CA VAL A 157 -47.39 26.97 14.94
C VAL A 157 -47.21 28.23 15.78
N GLY A 158 -46.16 29.02 15.53
CA GLY A 158 -45.88 30.26 16.25
C GLY A 158 -45.43 30.00 17.70
N ASP A 159 -45.51 31.03 18.55
CA ASP A 159 -45.28 30.91 20.01
C ASP A 159 -43.91 30.34 20.43
N GLY A 160 -42.86 30.61 19.64
CA GLY A 160 -41.50 30.12 19.92
C GLY A 160 -41.24 28.69 19.44
N ALA A 161 -42.06 28.15 18.54
CA ALA A 161 -41.85 26.85 17.91
C ALA A 161 -40.59 26.82 17.02
N GLU A 162 -39.79 25.78 17.18
CA GLU A 162 -38.63 25.48 16.34
C GLU A 162 -38.86 24.17 15.61
N VAL A 163 -38.43 24.08 14.35
CA VAL A 163 -38.51 22.83 13.57
C VAL A 163 -37.14 22.51 13.01
N HIS A 164 -36.63 21.35 13.40
CA HIS A 164 -35.35 20.82 12.91
C HIS A 164 -35.62 19.84 11.78
N SER A 165 -34.92 20.01 10.65
CA SER A 165 -35.00 19.10 9.50
C SER A 165 -33.72 18.28 9.42
N GLY A 166 -33.81 16.96 9.53
CA GLY A 166 -32.66 16.07 9.52
C GLY A 166 -33.03 14.65 9.10
N GLY A 167 -32.36 13.67 9.71
CA GLY A 167 -32.38 12.29 9.22
C GLY A 167 -31.39 12.07 8.06
N ASP A 168 -31.31 10.83 7.59
CA ASP A 168 -30.29 10.42 6.61
C ASP A 168 -30.33 11.23 5.32
N ALA A 169 -31.52 11.65 4.89
CA ALA A 169 -31.69 12.46 3.69
C ALA A 169 -30.93 13.80 3.73
N PHE A 170 -30.57 14.29 4.92
CA PHE A 170 -29.86 15.56 5.13
C PHE A 170 -28.38 15.37 5.51
N SER A 171 -27.88 14.14 5.58
CA SER A 171 -26.45 13.90 5.81
C SER A 171 -25.64 14.41 4.62
N ASP A 172 -24.69 15.30 4.88
CA ASP A 172 -23.76 15.84 3.89
C ASP A 172 -22.46 15.02 3.90
N ARG A 173 -22.55 13.79 3.40
CA ARG A 173 -21.41 12.85 3.37
C ARG A 173 -20.33 13.19 2.33
N VAL A 174 -20.50 14.25 1.54
CA VAL A 174 -19.53 14.65 0.51
C VAL A 174 -18.41 15.48 1.16
N PRO A 175 -17.18 14.95 1.29
CA PRO A 175 -16.08 15.69 1.88
C PRO A 175 -15.72 16.88 1.00
N LYS A 176 -15.59 18.07 1.59
CA LYS A 176 -15.12 19.27 0.91
C LYS A 176 -13.60 19.37 1.11
N LEU A 177 -12.88 19.69 0.02
CA LEU A 177 -11.46 20.02 0.14
C LEU A 177 -11.33 21.30 0.96
N SER A 178 -10.73 21.19 2.15
CA SER A 178 -10.58 22.32 3.05
C SER A 178 -9.36 23.18 2.67
N PRO A 179 -9.39 24.52 2.89
CA PRO A 179 -8.19 25.36 2.86
C PRO A 179 -7.03 24.84 3.73
N THR A 180 -7.32 24.07 4.77
CA THR A 180 -6.31 23.48 5.68
C THR A 180 -5.44 22.41 5.02
N GLU A 181 -5.90 21.74 3.97
CA GLU A 181 -5.06 20.84 3.17
C GLU A 181 -3.86 21.59 2.55
N GLY A 182 -4.07 22.86 2.21
CA GLY A 182 -3.01 23.76 1.73
C GLY A 182 -1.90 23.99 2.77
N ILE A 183 -2.18 23.84 4.06
CA ILE A 183 -1.20 23.98 5.14
C ILE A 183 -0.23 22.79 5.11
N GLY A 184 -0.72 21.56 4.96
CA GLY A 184 0.13 20.37 4.81
C GLY A 184 1.06 20.50 3.60
N LEU A 185 0.52 20.99 2.49
CA LEU A 185 1.26 21.27 1.25
C LEU A 185 2.32 22.36 1.44
N LEU A 186 2.01 23.42 2.18
CA LEU A 186 2.94 24.49 2.54
C LEU A 186 4.07 23.98 3.43
N ILE A 187 3.76 23.17 4.45
CA ILE A 187 4.77 22.55 5.31
C ILE A 187 5.66 21.63 4.48
N ALA A 188 5.08 20.81 3.60
CA ALA A 188 5.85 19.97 2.69
C ALA A 188 6.80 20.81 1.81
N LEU A 189 6.31 21.93 1.25
CA LEU A 189 7.14 22.86 0.48
C LEU A 189 8.29 23.44 1.33
N VAL A 190 8.03 23.85 2.57
CA VAL A 190 9.06 24.36 3.49
C VAL A 190 10.12 23.29 3.79
N VAL A 191 9.71 22.07 4.08
CA VAL A 191 10.64 20.95 4.34
C VAL A 191 11.50 20.66 3.11
N LEU A 192 10.88 20.60 1.92
CA LEU A 192 11.58 20.41 0.65
C LEU A 192 12.56 21.56 0.35
N LEU A 193 12.18 22.80 0.64
CA LEU A 193 13.05 23.98 0.52
C LEU A 193 14.24 23.90 1.46
N LEU A 194 14.05 23.48 2.71
CA LEU A 194 15.13 23.28 3.68
C LEU A 194 16.07 22.14 3.25
N MET A 195 15.51 21.06 2.69
CA MET A 195 16.28 19.90 2.27
C MET A 195 17.13 20.21 1.01
N PHE A 196 16.53 20.75 -0.04
CA PHE A 196 17.21 20.98 -1.32
C PHE A 196 17.90 22.34 -1.44
N ARG A 197 17.50 23.34 -0.63
CA ARG A 197 17.96 24.74 -0.71
C ARG A 197 17.80 25.33 -2.12
N SER A 198 16.73 24.93 -2.81
CA SER A 198 16.44 25.31 -4.19
C SER A 198 14.93 25.25 -4.42
N LEU A 199 14.33 26.37 -4.85
CA LEU A 199 12.89 26.45 -5.11
C LEU A 199 12.46 25.49 -6.23
N ILE A 200 13.22 25.43 -7.33
CA ILE A 200 12.92 24.54 -8.47
C ILE A 200 12.90 23.07 -8.01
N ALA A 201 13.85 22.67 -7.16
CA ALA A 201 13.91 21.31 -6.65
C ALA A 201 12.81 21.00 -5.63
N ALA A 202 12.28 22.00 -4.93
CA ALA A 202 11.21 21.82 -3.97
C ALA A 202 9.81 21.78 -4.64
N VAL A 203 9.58 22.63 -5.64
CA VAL A 203 8.30 22.68 -6.36
C VAL A 203 8.09 21.46 -7.26
N MET A 204 9.17 20.86 -7.76
CA MET A 204 9.07 19.73 -8.69
C MET A 204 8.34 18.50 -8.10
N PRO A 205 8.73 17.94 -6.93
CA PRO A 205 7.99 16.85 -6.28
C PRO A 205 6.53 17.20 -6.01
N LEU A 206 6.28 18.43 -5.56
CA LEU A 206 4.95 18.90 -5.21
C LEU A 206 4.03 18.98 -6.44
N GLY A 207 4.53 19.60 -7.53
CA GLY A 207 3.77 19.74 -8.77
C GLY A 207 3.46 18.39 -9.42
N THR A 208 4.38 17.43 -9.37
CA THR A 208 4.11 16.07 -9.87
C THR A 208 3.10 15.32 -9.03
N ALA A 209 3.12 15.50 -7.71
CA ALA A 209 2.16 14.86 -6.81
C ALA A 209 0.75 15.43 -7.01
N ILE A 210 0.60 16.76 -7.13
CA ILE A 210 -0.69 17.42 -7.43
C ILE A 210 -1.25 16.93 -8.78
N LEU A 211 -0.40 16.86 -9.81
CA LEU A 211 -0.82 16.37 -11.13
C LEU A 211 -1.30 14.91 -11.05
N GLY A 212 -0.56 14.06 -10.32
CA GLY A 212 -0.92 12.65 -10.12
C GLY A 212 -2.23 12.47 -9.37
N VAL A 213 -2.42 13.22 -8.29
CA VAL A 213 -3.66 13.23 -7.52
C VAL A 213 -4.84 13.72 -8.36
N GLY A 214 -4.68 14.82 -9.11
CA GLY A 214 -5.73 15.33 -9.98
C GLY A 214 -6.14 14.32 -11.06
N LEU A 215 -5.16 13.62 -11.63
CA LEU A 215 -5.44 12.55 -12.60
C LEU A 215 -6.13 11.35 -11.95
N ALA A 216 -5.67 10.92 -10.77
CA ALA A 216 -6.28 9.83 -10.03
C ALA A 216 -7.73 10.15 -9.67
N ALA A 217 -8.00 11.34 -9.12
CA ALA A 217 -9.34 11.81 -8.81
C ALA A 217 -10.23 11.85 -10.07
N GLY A 218 -9.73 12.40 -11.18
CA GLY A 218 -10.46 12.40 -12.46
C GLY A 218 -10.80 11.00 -12.95
N LEU A 219 -9.89 10.04 -12.82
CA LEU A 219 -10.15 8.64 -13.19
C LEU A 219 -11.13 7.95 -12.23
N ILE A 220 -11.08 8.27 -10.94
CA ILE A 220 -12.04 7.75 -9.95
C ILE A 220 -13.45 8.27 -10.25
N TYR A 221 -13.61 9.58 -10.49
CA TYR A 221 -14.90 10.15 -10.90
C TYR A 221 -15.38 9.62 -12.25
N LEU A 222 -14.48 9.33 -13.19
CA LEU A 222 -14.85 8.67 -14.45
C LEU A 222 -15.35 7.24 -14.22
N ALA A 223 -14.79 6.53 -13.23
CA ALA A 223 -15.17 5.17 -12.92
C ALA A 223 -16.57 5.05 -12.27
N THR A 224 -17.13 6.15 -11.74
CA THR A 224 -18.50 6.16 -11.16
C THR A 224 -19.59 5.82 -12.18
N ILE A 225 -19.29 5.90 -13.49
CA ILE A 225 -20.22 5.52 -14.57
C ILE A 225 -20.50 4.02 -14.56
N ALA A 226 -19.50 3.22 -14.20
CA ALA A 226 -19.57 1.76 -14.31
C ALA A 226 -19.75 1.07 -12.96
N ILE A 227 -19.24 1.67 -11.88
CA ILE A 227 -19.17 1.04 -10.55
C ILE A 227 -19.49 2.08 -9.48
N PRO A 228 -20.31 1.77 -8.46
CA PRO A 228 -20.51 2.67 -7.31
C PRO A 228 -19.21 2.85 -6.53
N ILE A 229 -18.85 4.10 -6.26
CA ILE A 229 -17.62 4.48 -5.56
C ILE A 229 -17.97 5.39 -4.39
N SER A 230 -17.55 5.03 -3.19
CA SER A 230 -17.73 5.87 -2.00
C SER A 230 -16.94 7.17 -2.07
N SER A 231 -17.49 8.21 -1.46
CA SER A 231 -16.88 9.54 -1.34
C SER A 231 -15.55 9.52 -0.57
N THR A 232 -15.32 8.48 0.24
CA THR A 232 -14.05 8.28 0.95
C THR A 232 -12.92 7.87 0.00
N ALA A 233 -13.21 7.19 -1.12
CA ALA A 233 -12.18 6.69 -2.04
C ALA A 233 -11.37 7.82 -2.72
N PRO A 234 -11.99 8.87 -3.31
CA PRO A 234 -11.25 10.04 -3.80
C PRO A 234 -10.38 10.71 -2.73
N MET A 235 -10.86 10.85 -1.50
CA MET A 235 -10.10 11.48 -0.42
C MET A 235 -8.89 10.65 0.01
N LEU A 236 -9.05 9.33 0.12
CA LEU A 236 -7.91 8.42 0.34
C LEU A 236 -6.91 8.49 -0.80
N ALA A 237 -7.38 8.58 -2.05
CA ALA A 237 -6.52 8.72 -3.22
C ALA A 237 -5.72 10.05 -3.21
N VAL A 238 -6.34 11.16 -2.77
CA VAL A 238 -5.66 12.44 -2.58
C VAL A 238 -4.61 12.32 -1.48
N MET A 239 -5.01 11.85 -0.30
CA MET A 239 -4.18 11.78 0.90
C MET A 239 -2.97 10.86 0.70
N ILE A 240 -3.19 9.64 0.20
CA ILE A 240 -2.14 8.65 -0.06
C ILE A 240 -1.32 9.06 -1.30
N GLY A 241 -1.98 9.47 -2.39
CA GLY A 241 -1.32 9.84 -3.64
C GLY A 241 -0.40 11.03 -3.48
N LEU A 242 -0.76 12.01 -2.65
CA LEU A 242 0.09 13.15 -2.33
C LEU A 242 1.32 12.73 -1.51
N ALA A 243 1.11 11.97 -0.43
CA ALA A 243 2.20 11.50 0.44
C ALA A 243 3.22 10.67 -0.35
N VAL A 244 2.75 9.64 -1.05
CA VAL A 244 3.55 8.72 -1.84
C VAL A 244 4.19 9.41 -3.05
N GLY A 245 3.44 10.25 -3.76
CA GLY A 245 3.91 10.95 -4.94
C GLY A 245 5.03 11.94 -4.64
N ILE A 246 4.93 12.69 -3.53
CA ILE A 246 6.01 13.59 -3.10
C ILE A 246 7.25 12.77 -2.76
N ASP A 247 7.11 11.66 -2.02
CA ASP A 247 8.25 10.89 -1.54
C ASP A 247 9.02 10.20 -2.68
N TYR A 248 8.32 9.59 -3.63
CA TYR A 248 8.97 8.96 -4.78
C TYR A 248 9.73 9.95 -5.66
N ALA A 249 9.13 11.14 -5.88
CA ALA A 249 9.81 12.21 -6.59
C ALA A 249 11.01 12.75 -5.78
N LEU A 250 10.89 12.83 -4.45
CA LEU A 250 11.94 13.25 -3.52
C LEU A 250 13.17 12.34 -3.61
N PHE A 251 12.99 11.02 -3.54
CA PHE A 251 14.07 10.04 -3.61
C PHE A 251 14.82 10.11 -4.94
N LEU A 252 14.07 10.10 -6.05
CA LEU A 252 14.64 10.14 -7.39
C LEU A 252 15.41 11.44 -7.63
N LEU A 253 14.84 12.57 -7.21
CA LEU A 253 15.46 13.88 -7.32
C LEU A 253 16.70 14.01 -6.43
N SER A 254 16.67 13.47 -5.20
CA SER A 254 17.84 13.45 -4.32
C SER A 254 18.99 12.69 -4.95
N ARG A 255 18.73 11.50 -5.52
CA ARG A 255 19.74 10.67 -6.18
C ARG A 255 20.41 11.39 -7.36
N HIS A 256 19.63 12.01 -8.22
CA HIS A 256 20.15 12.78 -9.36
C HIS A 256 20.99 13.99 -8.92
N ARG A 257 20.56 14.69 -7.86
CA ARG A 257 21.32 15.83 -7.33
C ARG A 257 22.65 15.43 -6.73
N ASP A 258 22.72 14.29 -6.05
CA ASP A 258 23.97 13.72 -5.57
C ASP A 258 24.90 13.39 -6.74
N GLN A 259 24.38 12.74 -7.78
CA GLN A 259 25.12 12.42 -9.01
C GLN A 259 25.62 13.68 -9.76
N LEU A 260 24.83 14.75 -9.83
CA LEU A 260 25.25 16.04 -10.38
C LEU A 260 26.31 16.74 -9.52
N ALA A 261 26.31 16.52 -8.20
CA ALA A 261 27.34 17.03 -7.31
C ALA A 261 28.69 16.37 -7.62
N ASP A 262 28.67 15.07 -7.90
CA ASP A 262 29.83 14.25 -8.29
C ASP A 262 30.32 14.55 -9.72
N GLY A 263 29.54 15.31 -10.50
CA GLY A 263 29.97 15.84 -11.80
C GLY A 263 29.49 15.05 -13.01
N LEU A 264 28.54 14.13 -12.83
CA LEU A 264 27.89 13.42 -13.94
C LEU A 264 27.13 14.40 -14.85
N GLU A 265 27.08 14.09 -16.15
CA GLU A 265 26.25 14.80 -17.11
C GLU A 265 24.77 14.63 -16.81
N VAL A 266 23.95 15.62 -17.17
CA VAL A 266 22.53 15.68 -16.77
C VAL A 266 21.75 14.45 -17.25
N GLU A 267 21.85 14.12 -18.54
CA GLU A 267 21.12 13.00 -19.15
C GLU A 267 21.54 11.65 -18.55
N GLU A 268 22.84 11.45 -18.37
CA GLU A 268 23.41 10.24 -17.76
C GLU A 268 22.98 10.10 -16.30
N SER A 269 23.00 11.22 -15.55
CA SER A 269 22.55 11.28 -14.17
C SER A 269 21.06 10.94 -14.05
N ILE A 270 20.19 11.48 -14.92
CA ILE A 270 18.77 11.13 -14.91
C ILE A 270 18.59 9.62 -15.18
N ALA A 271 19.26 9.08 -16.20
CA ALA A 271 19.18 7.66 -16.55
C ALA A 271 19.63 6.74 -15.39
N ARG A 272 20.74 7.06 -14.74
CA ARG A 272 21.25 6.30 -13.57
C ARG A 272 20.35 6.45 -12.34
N ALA A 273 19.81 7.64 -12.10
CA ALA A 273 18.86 7.86 -11.00
C ALA A 273 17.60 7.00 -11.20
N THR A 274 17.00 7.02 -12.40
CA THR A 274 15.82 6.21 -12.72
C THR A 274 16.11 4.70 -12.65
N ALA A 275 17.32 4.29 -13.04
CA ALA A 275 17.70 2.88 -13.00
C ALA A 275 17.93 2.31 -11.57
N THR A 276 18.28 3.16 -10.61
CA THR A 276 18.67 2.75 -9.25
C THR A 276 17.63 3.15 -8.19
N ALA A 277 17.27 4.43 -8.12
CA ALA A 277 16.22 4.88 -7.22
C ALA A 277 14.83 4.57 -7.80
N GLY A 278 14.66 4.61 -9.12
CA GLY A 278 13.37 4.29 -9.74
C GLY A 278 12.98 2.81 -9.62
N SER A 279 13.93 1.88 -9.57
CA SER A 279 13.65 0.46 -9.29
C SER A 279 13.16 0.26 -7.86
N ALA A 280 13.76 0.96 -6.89
CA ALA A 280 13.29 0.98 -5.52
C ALA A 280 11.88 1.57 -5.42
N VAL A 281 11.59 2.67 -6.12
CA VAL A 281 10.25 3.29 -6.20
C VAL A 281 9.20 2.35 -6.79
N ILE A 282 9.52 1.61 -7.85
CA ILE A 282 8.57 0.64 -8.43
C ILE A 282 8.29 -0.49 -7.44
N PHE A 283 9.32 -0.98 -6.76
CA PHE A 283 9.16 -2.06 -5.79
C PHE A 283 8.30 -1.61 -4.60
N ALA A 284 8.65 -0.47 -4.02
CA ALA A 284 7.89 0.26 -3.00
C ALA A 284 6.42 0.40 -3.39
N GLY A 285 6.15 1.06 -4.52
CA GLY A 285 4.79 1.28 -5.00
C GLY A 285 4.04 -0.01 -5.32
N LEU A 286 4.71 -1.05 -5.82
CA LEU A 286 4.10 -2.35 -6.03
C LEU A 286 3.67 -2.99 -4.70
N THR A 287 4.46 -2.86 -3.63
CA THR A 287 4.08 -3.38 -2.31
C THR A 287 2.83 -2.70 -1.77
N VAL A 288 2.73 -1.37 -1.91
CA VAL A 288 1.56 -0.58 -1.53
C VAL A 288 0.35 -0.99 -2.38
N VAL A 289 0.51 -1.10 -3.70
CA VAL A 289 -0.54 -1.52 -4.63
C VAL A 289 -1.08 -2.90 -4.26
N ILE A 290 -0.21 -3.88 -3.98
CA ILE A 290 -0.68 -5.22 -3.61
C ILE A 290 -1.37 -5.21 -2.24
N ALA A 291 -0.87 -4.43 -1.27
CA ALA A 291 -1.52 -4.30 0.03
C ALA A 291 -2.94 -3.71 -0.09
N LEU A 292 -3.10 -2.69 -0.94
CA LEU A 292 -4.38 -2.05 -1.22
C LEU A 292 -5.33 -2.96 -2.02
N LEU A 293 -4.83 -3.68 -3.02
CA LEU A 293 -5.60 -4.70 -3.73
C LEU A 293 -5.98 -5.87 -2.80
N GLY A 294 -5.20 -6.12 -1.75
CA GLY A 294 -5.49 -7.09 -0.70
C GLY A 294 -6.82 -6.83 0.02
N LEU A 295 -7.35 -5.61 0.00
CA LEU A 295 -8.70 -5.32 0.54
C LEU A 295 -9.79 -6.13 -0.16
N SER A 296 -9.57 -6.53 -1.43
CA SER A 296 -10.50 -7.40 -2.16
C SER A 296 -10.69 -8.78 -1.50
N VAL A 297 -9.70 -9.24 -0.73
CA VAL A 297 -9.76 -10.54 -0.03
C VAL A 297 -10.77 -10.51 1.12
N ALA A 298 -11.15 -9.33 1.61
CA ALA A 298 -12.19 -9.19 2.62
C ALA A 298 -13.60 -9.53 2.08
N GLY A 299 -13.79 -9.60 0.76
CA GLY A 299 -15.07 -9.95 0.14
C GLY A 299 -16.14 -8.86 0.23
N ILE A 300 -15.77 -7.64 0.64
CA ILE A 300 -16.69 -6.52 0.83
C ILE A 300 -16.59 -5.57 -0.38
N PRO A 301 -17.69 -5.31 -1.12
CA PRO A 301 -17.64 -4.55 -2.36
C PRO A 301 -17.04 -3.15 -2.22
N PHE A 302 -17.50 -2.35 -1.25
CA PHE A 302 -17.02 -0.98 -1.08
C PHE A 302 -15.54 -0.91 -0.67
N LEU A 303 -15.05 -1.86 0.14
CA LEU A 303 -13.62 -1.94 0.46
C LEU A 303 -12.78 -2.31 -0.77
N THR A 304 -13.32 -3.18 -1.62
CA THR A 304 -12.67 -3.56 -2.87
C THR A 304 -12.54 -2.35 -3.80
N THR A 305 -13.61 -1.57 -3.99
CA THR A 305 -13.57 -0.39 -4.86
C THR A 305 -12.66 0.71 -4.29
N MET A 306 -12.69 0.94 -2.97
CA MET A 306 -11.75 1.85 -2.29
C MET A 306 -10.29 1.41 -2.45
N GLY A 307 -10.01 0.13 -2.21
CA GLY A 307 -8.66 -0.44 -2.35
C GLY A 307 -8.13 -0.33 -3.77
N VAL A 308 -8.95 -0.63 -4.78
CA VAL A 308 -8.60 -0.48 -6.20
C VAL A 308 -8.37 0.98 -6.55
N ALA A 309 -9.23 1.90 -6.12
CA ALA A 309 -9.07 3.33 -6.38
C ALA A 309 -7.76 3.88 -5.80
N ALA A 310 -7.46 3.54 -4.54
CA ALA A 310 -6.20 3.91 -3.90
C ALA A 310 -4.99 3.25 -4.59
N ALA A 311 -5.09 1.98 -5.00
CA ALA A 311 -4.04 1.29 -5.73
C ALA A 311 -3.75 1.95 -7.09
N VAL A 312 -4.79 2.38 -7.83
CA VAL A 312 -4.65 3.13 -9.07
C VAL A 312 -3.94 4.46 -8.83
N ALA A 313 -4.31 5.20 -7.77
CA ALA A 313 -3.65 6.46 -7.42
C ALA A 313 -2.14 6.27 -7.16
N VAL A 314 -1.78 5.21 -6.42
CA VAL A 314 -0.38 4.86 -6.15
C VAL A 314 0.34 4.43 -7.43
N ALA A 315 -0.28 3.59 -8.27
CA ALA A 315 0.30 3.16 -9.54
C ALA A 315 0.57 4.35 -10.48
N LEU A 316 -0.34 5.33 -10.53
CA LEU A 316 -0.15 6.58 -11.27
C LEU A 316 1.00 7.40 -10.67
N ALA A 317 1.09 7.52 -9.35
CA ALA A 317 2.20 8.19 -8.68
C ALA A 317 3.56 7.56 -9.04
N VAL A 318 3.64 6.22 -9.07
CA VAL A 318 4.84 5.48 -9.53
C VAL A 318 5.13 5.78 -11.01
N GLY A 319 4.11 5.71 -11.87
CA GLY A 319 4.23 6.01 -13.30
C GLY A 319 4.77 7.42 -13.56
N ILE A 320 4.26 8.41 -12.82
CA ILE A 320 4.70 9.81 -12.85
C ILE A 320 6.14 9.92 -12.33
N ALA A 321 6.47 9.25 -11.23
CA ALA A 321 7.81 9.26 -10.67
C ALA A 321 8.88 8.73 -11.64
N ILE A 322 8.58 7.70 -12.43
CA ILE A 322 9.55 7.12 -13.38
C ILE A 322 9.52 7.73 -14.78
N THR A 323 8.54 8.58 -15.10
CA THR A 323 8.42 9.22 -16.43
C THR A 323 8.46 10.74 -16.37
N LEU A 324 7.51 11.38 -15.69
CA LEU A 324 7.37 12.82 -15.65
C LEU A 324 8.46 13.48 -14.82
N VAL A 325 8.84 12.90 -13.68
CA VAL A 325 9.92 13.45 -12.84
C VAL A 325 11.25 13.51 -13.63
N PRO A 326 11.73 12.44 -14.31
CA PRO A 326 12.86 12.51 -15.23
C PRO A 326 12.76 13.60 -16.31
N ALA A 327 11.58 13.79 -16.90
CA ALA A 327 11.35 14.84 -17.89
C ALA A 327 11.51 16.26 -17.28
N LEU A 328 10.93 16.50 -16.10
CA LEU A 328 11.05 17.75 -15.36
C LEU A 328 12.49 18.02 -14.89
N MET A 329 13.21 16.98 -14.49
CA MET A 329 14.64 17.07 -14.15
C MET A 329 15.46 17.49 -15.37
N SER A 330 15.13 16.98 -16.55
CA SER A 330 15.75 17.39 -17.82
C SER A 330 15.47 18.86 -18.17
N PHE A 331 14.26 19.38 -17.89
CA PHE A 331 13.95 20.81 -18.05
C PHE A 331 14.78 21.69 -17.11
N ALA A 332 14.92 21.29 -15.85
CA ALA A 332 15.70 22.04 -14.88
C ALA A 332 17.22 21.95 -15.13
N GLY A 333 17.69 20.82 -15.65
CA GLY A 333 19.07 20.59 -16.08
C GLY A 333 20.10 20.94 -15.00
N LYS A 334 21.15 21.68 -15.38
CA LYS A 334 22.24 22.07 -14.47
C LYS A 334 21.78 22.97 -13.29
N ARG A 335 20.57 23.54 -13.32
CA ARG A 335 20.02 24.36 -12.21
C ARG A 335 19.74 23.52 -10.97
N LEU A 336 19.60 22.20 -11.11
CA LEU A 336 19.46 21.27 -9.99
C LEU A 336 20.79 20.93 -9.31
N ARG A 337 21.93 21.36 -9.88
CA ARG A 337 23.24 21.07 -9.29
C ARG A 337 23.35 21.73 -7.91
N PRO A 338 23.63 20.97 -6.84
CA PRO A 338 23.85 21.57 -5.52
C PRO A 338 24.99 22.60 -5.57
N ARG A 339 24.82 23.74 -4.92
CA ARG A 339 25.91 24.73 -4.79
C ARG A 339 27.12 24.07 -4.13
N LYS A 340 28.28 24.08 -4.82
CA LYS A 340 29.55 23.57 -4.25
C LYS A 340 29.86 24.35 -2.96
N PRO A 341 30.22 23.69 -1.85
CA PRO A 341 30.75 24.40 -0.70
C PRO A 341 32.02 25.17 -1.11
N ARG A 342 32.15 26.42 -0.65
CA ARG A 342 33.34 27.26 -0.90
C ARG A 342 34.61 26.48 -0.50
N ARG A 343 35.56 26.36 -1.43
CA ARG A 343 36.90 25.78 -1.19
C ARG A 343 37.53 26.50 0.02
N GLY A 344 37.87 25.74 1.07
CA GLY A 344 38.54 26.26 2.28
C GLY A 344 37.88 25.90 3.62
N LYS A 345 36.62 25.43 3.65
CA LYS A 345 36.03 24.83 4.86
C LYS A 345 36.12 23.31 4.80
N ARG A 346 36.75 22.72 5.82
CA ARG A 346 37.00 21.30 6.11
C ARG A 346 35.93 20.36 5.53
N ARG A 347 36.39 19.18 5.05
CA ARG A 347 35.62 17.93 4.86
C ARG A 347 34.33 17.99 5.69
N ARG A 348 33.16 17.97 5.02
CA ARG A 348 31.83 17.95 5.66
C ARG A 348 31.89 17.02 6.86
N THR A 349 31.83 17.58 8.06
CA THR A 349 31.56 16.78 9.25
C THR A 349 30.20 16.14 9.01
N PRO A 350 30.08 14.82 9.08
CA PRO A 350 28.79 14.16 8.95
C PRO A 350 27.81 14.72 9.98
N PRO A 351 26.49 14.71 9.69
CA PRO A 351 25.48 15.26 10.59
C PRO A 351 25.67 14.71 12.00
N GLN A 352 26.07 15.58 12.93
CA GLN A 352 26.45 15.18 14.28
C GLN A 352 25.28 14.54 15.02
N ILE A 353 24.06 15.00 14.76
CA ILE A 353 22.83 14.47 15.36
C ILE A 353 22.57 13.04 14.88
N ALA A 354 22.59 12.78 13.57
CA ALA A 354 22.33 11.44 13.04
C ALA A 354 23.37 10.42 13.55
N ARG A 355 24.64 10.82 13.60
CA ARG A 355 25.71 9.99 14.17
C ARG A 355 25.53 9.76 15.67
N TRP A 356 25.16 10.79 16.43
CA TRP A 356 24.90 10.69 17.86
C TRP A 356 23.70 9.76 18.12
N TRP A 357 22.63 9.88 17.34
CA TRP A 357 21.42 9.07 17.44
C TRP A 357 21.72 7.59 17.22
N VAL A 358 22.34 7.24 16.08
CA VAL A 358 22.64 5.83 15.76
C VAL A 358 23.63 5.23 16.75
N ARG A 359 24.62 6.00 17.22
CA ARG A 359 25.56 5.52 18.26
C ARG A 359 24.88 5.29 19.58
N THR A 360 23.93 6.15 19.97
CA THR A 360 23.18 5.98 21.21
C THR A 360 22.28 4.75 21.10
N ALA A 361 21.54 4.60 19.99
CA ALA A 361 20.70 3.43 19.73
C ALA A 361 21.49 2.11 19.71
N THR A 362 22.72 2.11 19.19
CA THR A 362 23.57 0.91 19.05
C THR A 362 24.56 0.70 20.19
N ARG A 363 24.66 1.62 21.17
CA ARG A 363 25.59 1.50 22.32
C ARG A 363 25.23 0.31 23.21
N SER A 364 23.95 0.16 23.49
CA SER A 364 23.39 -0.92 24.31
C SER A 364 22.16 -1.48 23.61
N PRO A 365 22.34 -2.25 22.52
CA PRO A 365 21.25 -2.59 21.59
C PRO A 365 20.12 -3.35 22.28
N LEU A 366 20.42 -4.23 23.25
CA LEU A 366 19.41 -4.94 24.02
C LEU A 366 18.52 -3.99 24.85
N VAL A 367 19.11 -3.01 25.53
CA VAL A 367 18.39 -2.03 26.34
C VAL A 367 17.51 -1.16 25.43
N THR A 368 18.05 -0.70 24.30
CA THR A 368 17.29 0.07 23.30
C THR A 368 16.09 -0.73 22.79
N VAL A 369 16.28 -1.99 22.42
CA VAL A 369 15.20 -2.87 21.93
C VAL A 369 14.12 -3.03 23.00
N VAL A 370 14.49 -3.38 24.23
CA VAL A 370 13.51 -3.58 25.32
C VAL A 370 12.76 -2.28 25.61
N LEU A 371 13.46 -1.15 25.72
CA LEU A 371 12.84 0.15 26.01
C LEU A 371 11.84 0.56 24.91
N VAL A 372 12.22 0.40 23.64
CA VAL A 372 11.33 0.73 22.52
C VAL A 372 10.14 -0.22 22.45
N VAL A 373 10.36 -1.53 22.55
CA VAL A 373 9.28 -2.53 22.50
C VAL A 373 8.30 -2.33 23.66
N VAL A 374 8.79 -2.14 24.88
CA VAL A 374 7.94 -1.87 26.06
C VAL A 374 7.22 -0.54 25.90
N GLY A 375 7.90 0.52 25.45
CA GLY A 375 7.28 1.83 25.22
C GLY A 375 6.14 1.75 24.21
N LEU A 376 6.35 1.07 23.07
CA LEU A 376 5.31 0.87 22.06
C LEU A 376 4.19 -0.04 22.55
N ALA A 377 4.50 -1.08 23.34
CA ALA A 377 3.49 -1.94 23.96
C ALA A 377 2.61 -1.15 24.94
N VAL A 378 3.18 -0.24 25.72
CA VAL A 378 2.42 0.66 26.60
C VAL A 378 1.53 1.60 25.78
N CYS A 379 2.06 2.20 24.71
CA CYS A 379 1.27 3.02 23.80
C CYS A 379 0.16 2.23 23.09
N ALA A 380 0.28 0.91 22.97
CA ALA A 380 -0.73 0.04 22.37
C ALA A 380 -1.82 -0.40 23.38
N ILE A 381 -1.66 -0.19 24.69
CA ILE A 381 -2.67 -0.59 25.69
C ILE A 381 -4.07 -0.01 25.38
N PRO A 382 -4.22 1.29 25.03
CA PRO A 382 -5.54 1.83 24.72
C PRO A 382 -6.21 1.16 23.51
N ALA A 383 -5.44 0.50 22.62
CA ALA A 383 -5.99 -0.16 21.45
C ALA A 383 -6.97 -1.29 21.81
N THR A 384 -6.89 -1.86 23.02
CA THR A 384 -7.84 -2.88 23.48
C THR A 384 -9.23 -2.31 23.72
N GLY A 385 -9.36 -1.00 23.90
CA GLY A 385 -10.63 -0.28 24.01
C GLY A 385 -11.10 0.32 22.70
N LEU A 386 -10.54 -0.07 21.55
CA LEU A 386 -10.96 0.46 20.25
C LEU A 386 -12.40 -0.01 19.95
N ARG A 387 -13.32 0.95 19.80
CA ARG A 387 -14.71 0.72 19.40
C ARG A 387 -14.87 1.04 17.92
N LEU A 388 -15.50 0.13 17.19
CA LEU A 388 -15.65 0.17 15.75
C LEU A 388 -17.14 0.22 15.41
N ALA A 389 -17.59 1.31 14.78
CA ALA A 389 -18.96 1.47 14.30
C ALA A 389 -18.97 2.22 12.96
N LEU A 390 -20.05 2.08 12.20
CA LEU A 390 -20.24 2.94 11.02
C LEU A 390 -20.71 4.34 11.43
N PRO A 391 -20.36 5.38 10.67
CA PRO A 391 -20.80 6.75 10.97
C PRO A 391 -22.32 6.89 10.85
N ASP A 392 -22.93 7.59 11.81
CA ASP A 392 -24.33 8.02 11.80
C ASP A 392 -24.41 9.56 11.79
N ASN A 393 -25.63 10.11 11.85
CA ASN A 393 -25.84 11.57 11.89
C ASN A 393 -25.28 12.22 13.17
N GLY A 394 -25.00 11.45 14.22
CA GLY A 394 -24.34 11.93 15.44
C GLY A 394 -22.84 12.19 15.24
N THR A 395 -22.23 11.63 14.19
CA THR A 395 -20.83 11.90 13.85
C THR A 395 -20.62 13.16 13.00
N GLU A 396 -21.69 13.79 12.53
CA GLU A 396 -21.63 15.01 11.70
C GLU A 396 -21.16 16.24 12.51
N GLU A 397 -20.72 17.29 11.81
CA GLU A 397 -20.26 18.53 12.42
C GLU A 397 -21.38 19.27 13.16
N HIS A 398 -21.07 19.87 14.32
CA HIS A 398 -22.01 20.70 15.06
C HIS A 398 -22.47 21.91 14.22
N GLY A 399 -23.77 22.19 14.22
CA GLY A 399 -24.38 23.22 13.37
C GLY A 399 -24.77 22.72 11.97
N SER A 400 -24.55 21.44 11.66
CA SER A 400 -25.18 20.80 10.51
C SER A 400 -26.61 20.39 10.86
N THR A 401 -27.52 20.48 9.89
CA THR A 401 -28.94 20.15 10.10
C THR A 401 -29.15 18.69 10.51
N ALA A 402 -28.28 17.78 10.03
CA ALA A 402 -28.30 16.37 10.41
C ALA A 402 -27.92 16.16 11.88
N ARG A 403 -26.81 16.77 12.34
CA ARG A 403 -26.33 16.68 13.74
C ARG A 403 -27.31 17.33 14.71
N ASP A 404 -27.77 18.54 14.40
CA ASP A 404 -28.66 19.28 15.29
C ASP A 404 -29.99 18.52 15.47
N THR A 405 -30.53 17.94 14.40
CA THR A 405 -31.74 17.11 14.49
C THR A 405 -31.49 15.82 15.30
N TYR A 406 -30.34 15.17 15.11
CA TYR A 406 -29.97 13.98 15.87
C TYR A 406 -29.93 14.24 17.39
N ASP A 407 -29.36 15.39 17.78
CA ASP A 407 -29.24 15.79 19.19
C ASP A 407 -30.62 16.09 19.78
N VAL A 408 -31.49 16.81 19.05
CA VAL A 408 -32.88 17.09 19.47
C VAL A 408 -33.72 15.81 19.59
N VAL A 409 -33.57 14.85 18.66
CA VAL A 409 -34.22 13.54 18.75
C VAL A 409 -33.73 12.79 19.99
N SER A 410 -32.42 12.79 20.24
CA SER A 410 -31.84 12.14 21.42
C SER A 410 -32.34 12.74 22.72
N GLU A 411 -32.48 14.08 22.79
CA GLU A 411 -32.91 14.81 23.97
C GLU A 411 -34.39 14.55 24.32
N HIS A 412 -35.29 14.62 23.33
CA HIS A 412 -36.73 14.54 23.59
C HIS A 412 -37.34 13.13 23.48
N PHE A 413 -36.78 12.26 22.65
CA PHE A 413 -37.31 10.91 22.41
C PHE A 413 -36.40 9.82 23.00
N GLY A 414 -35.13 10.12 23.24
CA GLY A 414 -34.13 9.19 23.71
C GLY A 414 -33.18 8.75 22.59
N PRO A 415 -31.94 8.36 22.92
CA PRO A 415 -30.87 8.18 21.93
C PRO A 415 -31.14 7.06 20.90
N GLY A 416 -31.89 6.01 21.28
CA GLY A 416 -32.20 4.90 20.36
C GLY A 416 -33.17 5.24 19.23
N TYR A 417 -33.88 6.37 19.30
CA TYR A 417 -34.73 6.84 18.19
C TYR A 417 -33.94 7.19 16.93
N ASN A 418 -32.64 7.48 17.07
CA ASN A 418 -31.76 7.73 15.93
C ASN A 418 -31.33 6.45 15.19
N GLY A 419 -31.66 5.27 15.72
CA GLY A 419 -31.27 3.99 15.12
C GLY A 419 -32.27 2.87 15.39
N PRO A 420 -33.53 2.98 14.95
CA PRO A 420 -34.52 1.95 15.17
C PRO A 420 -34.13 0.65 14.46
N LEU A 421 -34.40 -0.47 15.11
CA LEU A 421 -34.28 -1.80 14.57
C LEU A 421 -35.63 -2.24 13.98
N ILE A 422 -35.60 -3.07 12.96
CA ILE A 422 -36.80 -3.65 12.36
C ILE A 422 -36.70 -5.16 12.47
N VAL A 423 -37.64 -5.78 13.16
CA VAL A 423 -37.82 -7.23 13.15
C VAL A 423 -38.88 -7.56 12.12
N THR A 424 -38.50 -8.31 11.11
CA THR A 424 -39.45 -8.87 10.13
C THR A 424 -39.88 -10.26 10.57
N ALA A 425 -41.11 -10.62 10.23
CA ALA A 425 -41.73 -11.88 10.61
C ALA A 425 -42.49 -12.47 9.42
N ASP A 426 -42.20 -13.70 9.00
CA ASP A 426 -42.99 -14.42 7.99
C ASP A 426 -44.31 -14.93 8.61
N ILE A 427 -45.41 -14.33 8.18
CA ILE A 427 -46.75 -14.61 8.72
C ILE A 427 -47.67 -15.25 7.68
N ILE A 428 -47.12 -15.75 6.54
CA ILE A 428 -47.88 -16.38 5.45
C ILE A 428 -48.78 -17.52 5.94
N THR A 429 -48.32 -18.28 6.93
CA THR A 429 -49.03 -19.44 7.48
C THR A 429 -50.01 -19.09 8.60
N SER A 430 -50.05 -17.84 9.04
CA SER A 430 -50.86 -17.39 10.17
C SER A 430 -52.32 -17.14 9.77
N THR A 431 -53.25 -17.67 10.55
CA THR A 431 -54.69 -17.37 10.43
C THR A 431 -55.11 -16.11 11.19
N ASP A 432 -54.20 -15.53 12.00
CA ASP A 432 -54.39 -14.28 12.75
C ASP A 432 -53.12 -13.40 12.63
N PRO A 433 -52.88 -12.77 11.47
CA PRO A 433 -51.68 -11.96 11.23
C PRO A 433 -51.50 -10.80 12.23
N ILE A 434 -52.59 -10.09 12.55
CA ILE A 434 -52.54 -8.92 13.45
C ILE A 434 -52.28 -9.35 14.89
N GLY A 435 -53.03 -10.33 15.40
CA GLY A 435 -52.84 -10.79 16.78
C GLY A 435 -51.49 -11.48 16.97
N LEU A 436 -50.97 -12.17 15.94
CA LEU A 436 -49.62 -12.74 15.96
C LEU A 436 -48.55 -11.65 16.11
N VAL A 437 -48.55 -10.66 15.23
CA VAL A 437 -47.55 -9.57 15.25
C VAL A 437 -47.62 -8.78 16.56
N ASN A 438 -48.83 -8.57 17.12
CA ASN A 438 -48.99 -7.91 18.42
C ASN A 438 -48.43 -8.73 19.58
N ARG A 439 -48.64 -10.07 19.61
CA ARG A 439 -48.07 -10.93 20.65
C ARG A 439 -46.54 -10.92 20.62
N MET A 440 -45.95 -11.00 19.42
CA MET A 440 -44.51 -10.89 19.24
C MET A 440 -43.98 -9.52 19.68
N ALA A 441 -44.69 -8.44 19.34
CA ALA A 441 -44.33 -7.09 19.77
C ALA A 441 -44.37 -6.93 21.30
N ASP A 442 -45.35 -7.54 21.98
CA ASP A 442 -45.45 -7.53 23.44
C ASP A 442 -44.30 -8.29 24.11
N GLU A 443 -43.90 -9.42 23.54
CA GLU A 443 -42.75 -10.19 24.01
C GLU A 443 -41.43 -9.44 23.81
N ILE A 444 -41.22 -8.86 22.62
CA ILE A 444 -40.04 -8.04 22.31
C ILE A 444 -39.96 -6.83 23.24
N ARG A 445 -41.09 -6.20 23.58
CA ARG A 445 -41.13 -5.08 24.53
C ARG A 445 -40.65 -5.47 25.93
N GLY A 446 -40.71 -6.75 26.29
CA GLY A 446 -40.22 -7.27 27.57
C GLY A 446 -38.71 -7.58 27.60
N LEU A 447 -38.02 -7.51 26.46
CA LEU A 447 -36.59 -7.80 26.37
C LEU A 447 -35.75 -6.66 26.97
N PRO A 448 -34.63 -6.98 27.66
CA PRO A 448 -33.72 -5.97 28.18
C PRO A 448 -33.10 -5.15 27.05
N GLY A 449 -33.02 -3.82 27.22
CA GLY A 449 -32.46 -2.89 26.23
C GLY A 449 -33.47 -2.36 25.21
N VAL A 450 -34.72 -2.82 25.22
CA VAL A 450 -35.80 -2.28 24.39
C VAL A 450 -36.50 -1.13 25.12
N ALA A 451 -36.41 0.09 24.59
CA ALA A 451 -37.11 1.24 25.14
C ALA A 451 -38.59 1.22 24.79
N SER A 452 -38.92 0.94 23.52
CA SER A 452 -40.31 0.86 23.07
C SER A 452 -40.45 0.11 21.74
N VAL A 453 -41.69 -0.25 21.42
CA VAL A 453 -42.10 -0.87 20.15
C VAL A 453 -43.25 -0.04 19.58
N PRO A 454 -42.96 1.06 18.87
CA PRO A 454 -43.95 2.05 18.42
C PRO A 454 -44.85 1.56 17.28
N LEU A 455 -44.36 0.61 16.49
CA LEU A 455 -45.06 0.08 15.31
C LEU A 455 -44.95 -1.45 15.28
N ALA A 456 -46.10 -2.10 15.16
CA ALA A 456 -46.21 -3.54 14.96
C ALA A 456 -47.39 -3.80 14.02
N THR A 457 -47.13 -4.11 12.76
CA THR A 457 -48.20 -4.29 11.76
C THR A 457 -47.83 -5.30 10.66
N PRO A 458 -48.79 -6.09 10.16
CA PRO A 458 -48.64 -6.84 8.91
C PRO A 458 -48.67 -5.91 7.69
N ASN A 459 -48.15 -6.37 6.54
CA ASN A 459 -48.34 -5.66 5.27
C ASN A 459 -49.78 -5.73 4.79
N PRO A 460 -50.16 -4.87 3.83
CA PRO A 460 -51.41 -4.99 3.10
C PRO A 460 -51.68 -6.38 2.50
N LYS A 461 -50.65 -7.17 2.18
CA LYS A 461 -50.78 -8.55 1.67
C LYS A 461 -51.00 -9.60 2.77
N GLY A 462 -50.68 -9.28 4.03
CA GLY A 462 -50.79 -10.19 5.16
C GLY A 462 -49.77 -11.34 5.14
N ASP A 463 -48.67 -11.22 4.40
CA ASP A 463 -47.61 -12.23 4.30
C ASP A 463 -46.39 -11.91 5.19
N THR A 464 -46.15 -10.64 5.51
CA THR A 464 -44.97 -10.19 6.27
C THR A 464 -45.38 -9.24 7.38
N GLY A 465 -44.93 -9.50 8.61
CA GLY A 465 -45.04 -8.61 9.77
C GLY A 465 -43.81 -7.74 9.93
N ILE A 466 -44.01 -6.47 10.31
CA ILE A 466 -42.96 -5.53 10.70
C ILE A 466 -43.18 -5.16 12.16
N ILE A 467 -42.13 -5.28 12.95
CA ILE A 467 -42.07 -4.80 14.33
C ILE A 467 -40.89 -3.85 14.43
N GLN A 468 -41.16 -2.57 14.62
CA GLN A 468 -40.14 -1.56 14.84
C GLN A 468 -39.76 -1.54 16.32
N VAL A 469 -38.48 -1.70 16.62
CA VAL A 469 -37.93 -1.76 17.97
C VAL A 469 -37.01 -0.57 18.17
N ILE A 470 -37.26 0.21 19.22
CA ILE A 470 -36.40 1.33 19.61
C ILE A 470 -35.51 0.87 20.77
N PRO A 471 -34.17 0.85 20.60
CA PRO A 471 -33.24 0.56 21.68
C PRO A 471 -33.25 1.65 22.77
N GLU A 472 -32.78 1.33 23.98
CA GLU A 472 -32.54 2.32 25.03
C GLU A 472 -31.29 3.17 24.76
N THR A 473 -30.36 2.67 23.95
CA THR A 473 -29.03 3.24 23.72
C THR A 473 -28.80 3.67 22.27
N PRO A 474 -27.81 4.54 21.99
CA PRO A 474 -27.49 4.98 20.63
C PRO A 474 -27.12 3.82 19.67
N PRO A 475 -27.22 4.01 18.35
CA PRO A 475 -26.91 2.96 17.37
C PRO A 475 -25.44 2.50 17.35
N ASP A 476 -24.49 3.32 17.81
CA ASP A 476 -23.07 2.99 17.83
C ASP A 476 -22.58 2.42 19.17
N SER A 477 -23.51 2.09 20.08
CA SER A 477 -23.22 1.58 21.41
C SER A 477 -23.21 0.04 21.50
N GLU A 478 -22.34 -0.49 22.36
CA GLU A 478 -22.22 -1.95 22.59
C GLU A 478 -23.53 -2.59 23.09
N ALA A 479 -24.32 -1.87 23.88
CA ALA A 479 -25.60 -2.37 24.36
C ALA A 479 -26.61 -2.59 23.22
N THR A 480 -26.54 -1.77 22.16
CA THR A 480 -27.37 -1.95 20.96
C THR A 480 -26.91 -3.16 20.14
N ASP A 481 -25.59 -3.41 20.06
CA ASP A 481 -25.04 -4.62 19.44
C ASP A 481 -25.53 -5.89 20.15
N GLU A 482 -25.50 -5.87 21.49
CA GLU A 482 -26.00 -6.96 22.33
C GLU A 482 -27.51 -7.17 22.17
N LEU A 483 -28.28 -6.10 22.03
CA LEU A 483 -29.72 -6.18 21.75
C LEU A 483 -30.00 -6.83 20.39
N VAL A 484 -29.26 -6.47 19.34
CA VAL A 484 -29.41 -7.12 18.02
C VAL A 484 -29.06 -8.60 18.10
N ALA A 485 -27.96 -8.94 18.78
CA ALA A 485 -27.59 -10.33 19.01
C ALA A 485 -28.65 -11.10 19.82
N LEU A 486 -29.27 -10.45 20.81
CA LEU A 486 -30.36 -11.02 21.61
C LEU A 486 -31.60 -11.26 20.76
N LEU A 487 -32.04 -10.28 19.96
CA LEU A 487 -33.19 -10.39 19.07
C LEU A 487 -33.01 -11.52 18.05
N ARG A 488 -31.81 -11.64 17.45
CA ARG A 488 -31.46 -12.75 16.56
C ARG A 488 -31.44 -14.09 17.28
N GLY A 489 -30.96 -14.11 18.53
CA GLY A 489 -30.99 -15.29 19.38
C GLY A 489 -32.40 -15.81 19.69
N GLN A 490 -33.45 -14.98 19.51
CA GLN A 490 -34.85 -15.37 19.68
C GLN A 490 -35.48 -16.00 18.42
N GLU A 491 -34.79 -16.05 17.28
CA GLU A 491 -35.35 -16.59 16.02
C GLU A 491 -35.91 -18.02 16.21
N GLN A 492 -35.14 -18.90 16.84
CA GLN A 492 -35.58 -20.27 17.11
C GLN A 492 -36.78 -20.31 18.06
N HIS A 493 -36.84 -19.40 19.04
CA HIS A 493 -37.97 -19.30 19.96
C HIS A 493 -39.25 -18.90 19.22
N PHE A 494 -39.19 -17.87 18.38
CA PHE A 494 -40.35 -17.43 17.58
C PHE A 494 -40.78 -18.47 16.56
N LEU A 495 -39.83 -19.22 15.98
CA LEU A 495 -40.14 -20.33 15.09
C LEU A 495 -40.88 -21.46 15.82
N ASP A 496 -40.45 -21.84 17.01
CA ASP A 496 -41.07 -22.92 17.80
C ASP A 496 -42.41 -22.50 18.42
N ALA A 497 -42.52 -21.26 18.90
CA ALA A 497 -43.71 -20.75 19.59
C ALA A 497 -44.83 -20.33 18.62
N TYR A 498 -44.46 -19.75 17.48
CA TYR A 498 -45.41 -19.13 16.55
C TYR A 498 -45.38 -19.69 15.12
N GLY A 499 -44.39 -20.52 14.78
CA GLY A 499 -44.24 -21.06 13.42
C GLY A 499 -43.75 -20.04 12.40
N THR A 500 -43.10 -18.96 12.87
CA THR A 500 -42.70 -17.81 12.05
C THR A 500 -41.19 -17.64 12.07
N GLN A 501 -40.58 -17.52 10.89
CA GLN A 501 -39.18 -17.11 10.76
C GLN A 501 -39.08 -15.59 10.95
N THR A 502 -38.09 -15.17 11.72
CA THR A 502 -37.84 -13.75 11.99
C THR A 502 -36.45 -13.35 11.55
N ALA A 503 -36.29 -12.12 11.05
CA ALA A 503 -34.98 -11.56 10.76
C ALA A 503 -34.86 -10.15 11.32
N VAL A 504 -33.66 -9.77 11.76
CA VAL A 504 -33.40 -8.42 12.30
C VAL A 504 -32.69 -7.58 11.25
N THR A 505 -33.32 -6.46 10.90
CA THR A 505 -32.87 -5.52 9.89
C THR A 505 -33.01 -4.06 10.36
N GLY A 506 -32.84 -3.11 9.44
CA GLY A 506 -32.68 -1.69 9.71
C GLY A 506 -31.23 -1.24 9.50
N ILE A 507 -31.04 0.07 9.31
CA ILE A 507 -29.72 0.66 9.00
C ILE A 507 -28.70 0.33 10.10
N THR A 508 -29.12 0.36 11.36
CA THR A 508 -28.28 -0.02 12.51
C THR A 508 -27.87 -1.48 12.46
N ALA A 509 -28.81 -2.42 12.23
CA ALA A 509 -28.49 -3.85 12.12
C ALA A 509 -27.55 -4.14 10.94
N VAL A 510 -27.75 -3.46 9.80
CA VAL A 510 -26.84 -3.52 8.64
C VAL A 510 -25.45 -3.00 9.02
N GLY A 511 -25.36 -1.89 9.76
CA GLY A 511 -24.08 -1.35 10.22
C GLY A 511 -23.34 -2.27 11.19
N ILE A 512 -24.07 -3.00 12.04
CA ILE A 512 -23.53 -4.00 12.96
C ILE A 512 -22.97 -5.20 12.18
N ASP A 513 -23.73 -5.73 11.21
CA ASP A 513 -23.27 -6.82 10.34
C ASP A 513 -22.04 -6.43 9.54
N VAL A 514 -22.02 -5.20 9.02
CA VAL A 514 -20.85 -4.63 8.35
C VAL A 514 -19.65 -4.61 9.28
N SER A 515 -19.80 -4.06 10.47
CA SER A 515 -18.72 -3.94 11.44
C SER A 515 -18.19 -5.32 11.88
N ALA A 516 -19.08 -6.29 12.10
CA ALA A 516 -18.72 -7.66 12.45
C ALA A 516 -17.96 -8.37 11.31
N GLN A 517 -18.42 -8.24 10.07
CA GLN A 517 -17.74 -8.82 8.91
C GLN A 517 -16.36 -8.19 8.69
N LEU A 518 -16.26 -6.86 8.80
CA LEU A 518 -14.97 -6.15 8.74
C LEU A 518 -14.03 -6.65 9.84
N GLY A 519 -14.52 -6.78 11.07
CA GLY A 519 -13.75 -7.30 12.20
C GLY A 519 -13.22 -8.72 11.96
N SER A 520 -14.07 -9.62 11.43
CA SER A 520 -13.65 -10.98 11.09
C SER A 520 -12.63 -11.04 9.93
N ALA A 521 -12.67 -10.07 9.01
CA ALA A 521 -11.74 -9.96 7.90
C ALA A 521 -10.36 -9.42 8.28
N LEU A 522 -10.20 -8.79 9.46
CA LEU A 522 -8.94 -8.20 9.91
C LEU A 522 -7.80 -9.21 9.99
N LEU A 523 -8.06 -10.40 10.56
CA LEU A 523 -7.03 -11.41 10.75
C LEU A 523 -6.60 -12.06 9.41
N PRO A 524 -7.51 -12.52 8.54
CA PRO A 524 -7.15 -12.98 7.19
C PRO A 524 -6.37 -11.92 6.38
N PHE A 525 -6.83 -10.67 6.41
CA PHE A 525 -6.15 -9.57 5.73
C PHE A 525 -4.77 -9.30 6.31
N GLY A 526 -4.63 -9.27 7.64
CA GLY A 526 -3.36 -9.12 8.32
C GLY A 526 -2.37 -10.24 7.97
N ILE A 527 -2.83 -11.50 7.94
CA ILE A 527 -2.02 -12.66 7.53
C ILE A 527 -1.57 -12.51 6.08
N LEU A 528 -2.45 -12.07 5.18
CA LEU A 528 -2.12 -11.85 3.77
C LEU A 528 -1.03 -10.77 3.63
N VAL A 529 -1.25 -9.58 4.21
CA VAL A 529 -0.33 -8.45 4.12
C VAL A 529 1.02 -8.80 4.75
N VAL A 530 1.02 -9.36 5.96
CA VAL A 530 2.24 -9.79 6.66
C VAL A 530 2.94 -10.92 5.91
N GLY A 531 2.21 -11.94 5.47
CA GLY A 531 2.78 -13.08 4.74
C GLY A 531 3.43 -12.63 3.43
N LEU A 532 2.73 -11.82 2.64
CA LEU A 532 3.25 -11.25 1.42
C LEU A 532 4.47 -10.36 1.69
N SER A 533 4.44 -9.56 2.77
CA SER A 533 5.58 -8.73 3.18
C SER A 533 6.84 -9.55 3.40
N LEU A 534 6.72 -10.65 4.15
CA LEU A 534 7.84 -11.51 4.49
C LEU A 534 8.45 -12.11 3.23
N ILE A 535 7.60 -12.53 2.28
CA ILE A 535 8.04 -13.08 0.99
C ILE A 535 8.76 -12.02 0.15
N LEU A 536 8.17 -10.83 -0.01
CA LEU A 536 8.71 -9.74 -0.82
C LEU A 536 10.05 -9.23 -0.25
N LEU A 537 10.12 -8.96 1.05
CA LEU A 537 11.35 -8.57 1.75
C LEU A 537 12.42 -9.65 1.69
N ALA A 538 12.05 -10.93 1.88
CA ALA A 538 13.00 -12.03 1.84
C ALA A 538 13.61 -12.14 0.45
N MET A 539 12.83 -11.89 -0.60
CA MET A 539 13.30 -11.86 -1.98
C MET A 539 14.29 -10.72 -2.24
N VAL A 540 14.02 -9.51 -1.74
CA VAL A 540 14.89 -8.33 -1.93
C VAL A 540 16.17 -8.40 -1.11
N PHE A 541 16.06 -8.59 0.21
CA PHE A 541 17.22 -8.58 1.10
C PHE A 541 18.00 -9.88 1.07
N ARG A 542 17.43 -10.95 0.49
CA ARG A 542 17.97 -12.31 0.59
C ARG A 542 18.40 -12.60 2.03
N SER A 543 17.50 -12.31 2.96
CA SER A 543 17.66 -12.53 4.40
C SER A 543 16.31 -12.94 5.00
N ILE A 544 16.34 -13.78 6.04
CA ILE A 544 15.13 -14.13 6.81
C ILE A 544 14.93 -13.16 7.99
N TRP A 545 16.02 -12.72 8.61
CA TRP A 545 15.95 -11.89 9.80
C TRP A 545 15.52 -10.46 9.53
N VAL A 546 15.94 -9.89 8.38
CA VAL A 546 15.55 -8.53 7.96
C VAL A 546 14.03 -8.41 7.77
N PRO A 547 13.36 -9.30 7.00
CA PRO A 547 11.91 -9.32 6.90
C PRO A 547 11.21 -9.45 8.26
N ILE A 548 11.61 -10.43 9.07
CA ILE A 548 10.94 -10.70 10.35
C ILE A 548 11.01 -9.48 11.27
N LYS A 549 12.18 -8.86 11.44
CA LYS A 549 12.29 -7.66 12.27
C LYS A 549 11.48 -6.49 11.72
N ALA A 550 11.39 -6.36 10.40
CA ALA A 550 10.67 -5.27 9.76
C ALA A 550 9.17 -5.43 10.00
N THR A 551 8.65 -6.65 9.80
CA THR A 551 7.27 -7.01 10.10
C THR A 551 6.92 -6.79 11.57
N VAL A 552 7.77 -7.24 12.51
CA VAL A 552 7.52 -7.03 13.95
C VAL A 552 7.51 -5.54 14.30
N GLY A 553 8.47 -4.76 13.77
CA GLY A 553 8.50 -3.31 13.95
C GLY A 553 7.24 -2.64 13.40
N TYR A 554 6.81 -3.01 12.20
CA TYR A 554 5.58 -2.53 11.58
C TYR A 554 4.34 -2.85 12.43
N LEU A 555 4.19 -4.09 12.93
CA LEU A 555 3.07 -4.47 13.78
C LEU A 555 3.03 -3.65 15.08
N LEU A 556 4.19 -3.34 15.67
CA LEU A 556 4.28 -2.44 16.82
C LEU A 556 3.86 -1.01 16.48
N SER A 557 4.21 -0.49 15.29
CA SER A 557 3.78 0.83 14.82
C SER A 557 2.25 0.88 14.62
N VAL A 558 1.66 -0.16 14.02
CA VAL A 558 0.20 -0.28 13.87
C VAL A 558 -0.50 -0.31 15.22
N ALA A 559 -0.02 -1.15 16.14
CA ALA A 559 -0.60 -1.26 17.48
C ALA A 559 -0.51 0.07 18.26
N ALA A 560 0.61 0.77 18.17
CA ALA A 560 0.77 2.10 18.77
C ALA A 560 -0.14 3.16 18.11
N ALA A 561 -0.36 3.09 16.80
CA ALA A 561 -1.28 3.96 16.09
C ALA A 561 -2.73 3.70 16.51
N PHE A 562 -3.17 2.44 16.62
CA PHE A 562 -4.49 2.11 17.19
C PHE A 562 -4.65 2.57 18.62
N GLY A 563 -3.61 2.44 19.43
CA GLY A 563 -3.62 2.93 20.80
C GLY A 563 -3.76 4.45 20.87
N ALA A 564 -3.02 5.19 20.04
CA ALA A 564 -3.17 6.64 19.94
C ALA A 564 -4.57 7.05 19.44
N THR A 565 -5.10 6.34 18.43
CA THR A 565 -6.45 6.61 17.91
C THR A 565 -7.51 6.34 18.97
N SER A 566 -7.45 5.23 19.70
CA SER A 566 -8.39 4.96 20.80
C SER A 566 -8.25 6.00 21.92
N PHE A 567 -7.02 6.37 22.29
CA PHE A 567 -6.77 7.39 23.31
C PHE A 567 -7.40 8.74 22.96
N VAL A 568 -7.40 9.14 21.68
CA VAL A 568 -7.96 10.42 21.23
C VAL A 568 -9.45 10.34 20.93
N PHE A 569 -9.87 9.40 20.08
CA PHE A 569 -11.23 9.36 19.51
C PHE A 569 -12.20 8.51 20.32
N VAL A 570 -11.74 7.55 21.11
CA VAL A 570 -12.63 6.75 21.97
C VAL A 570 -12.66 7.32 23.39
N GLN A 571 -11.48 7.55 23.98
CA GLN A 571 -11.37 8.05 25.36
C GLN A 571 -11.48 9.58 25.46
N GLY A 572 -11.44 10.30 24.33
CA GLY A 572 -11.65 11.76 24.29
C GLY A 572 -10.46 12.59 24.77
N HIS A 573 -9.28 12.00 25.00
CA HIS A 573 -8.11 12.77 25.37
C HIS A 573 -7.63 13.63 24.18
N LEU A 574 -7.32 14.91 24.41
CA LEU A 574 -6.96 15.88 23.34
C LEU A 574 -8.06 16.17 22.30
N ALA A 575 -9.29 15.64 22.46
CA ALA A 575 -10.40 15.84 21.53
C ALA A 575 -10.68 17.32 21.24
N GLY A 576 -10.75 18.16 22.28
CA GLY A 576 -10.97 19.61 22.11
C GLY A 576 -9.80 20.36 21.46
N ALA A 577 -8.56 19.85 21.55
CA ALA A 577 -7.40 20.47 20.90
C ALA A 577 -7.31 20.13 19.40
N LEU A 578 -7.87 18.98 19.01
CA LEU A 578 -7.88 18.48 17.64
C LEU A 578 -9.20 18.73 16.90
N ASN A 579 -10.14 19.44 17.54
CA ASN A 579 -11.48 19.72 17.01
C ASN A 579 -12.25 18.43 16.65
N VAL A 580 -12.19 17.43 17.53
CA VAL A 580 -12.94 16.17 17.36
C VAL A 580 -14.39 16.41 17.77
N THR A 581 -15.32 16.22 16.83
CA THR A 581 -16.75 16.46 17.01
C THR A 581 -17.48 15.34 17.74
N HIS A 582 -17.02 14.10 17.58
CA HIS A 582 -17.62 12.92 18.19
C HIS A 582 -16.56 12.00 18.79
N THR A 583 -16.81 11.51 20.00
CA THR A 583 -15.95 10.55 20.69
C THR A 583 -16.76 9.36 21.16
N GLY A 584 -16.18 8.16 21.12
CA GLY A 584 -16.81 6.93 21.66
C GLY A 584 -16.70 5.76 20.70
N SER A 585 -16.70 6.03 19.39
CA SER A 585 -16.56 5.04 18.33
C SER A 585 -15.68 5.59 17.20
N VAL A 586 -15.07 4.68 16.44
CA VAL A 586 -14.22 4.99 15.28
C VAL A 586 -14.72 4.17 14.09
N ILE A 587 -14.51 4.68 12.88
CA ILE A 587 -15.01 4.02 11.68
C ILE A 587 -14.50 2.58 11.51
N SER A 588 -15.40 1.63 11.26
CA SER A 588 -15.13 0.18 11.30
C SER A 588 -14.03 -0.31 10.35
N PHE A 589 -13.79 0.34 9.21
CA PHE A 589 -12.74 -0.05 8.27
C PHE A 589 -11.38 0.63 8.50
N LEU A 590 -11.27 1.52 9.48
CA LEU A 590 -9.99 2.15 9.81
C LEU A 590 -8.87 1.13 10.01
N PRO A 591 -9.05 0.00 10.73
CA PRO A 591 -7.96 -0.94 10.96
C PRO A 591 -7.46 -1.63 9.70
N ILE A 592 -8.35 -1.96 8.76
CA ILE A 592 -7.97 -2.56 7.47
C ILE A 592 -7.17 -1.55 6.65
N ILE A 593 -7.66 -0.32 6.52
CA ILE A 593 -6.98 0.75 5.77
C ILE A 593 -5.63 1.07 6.39
N LEU A 594 -5.57 1.26 7.72
CA LEU A 594 -4.33 1.58 8.41
C LEU A 594 -3.29 0.48 8.20
N MET A 595 -3.67 -0.79 8.36
CA MET A 595 -2.74 -1.89 8.11
C MET A 595 -2.25 -1.91 6.66
N GLY A 596 -3.15 -1.86 5.68
CA GLY A 596 -2.75 -1.92 4.26
C GLY A 596 -1.85 -0.75 3.84
N VAL A 597 -2.23 0.47 4.21
CA VAL A 597 -1.53 1.70 3.82
C VAL A 597 -0.22 1.85 4.58
N LEU A 598 -0.26 1.76 5.92
CA LEU A 598 0.94 1.93 6.74
C LEU A 598 1.99 0.87 6.42
N PHE A 599 1.55 -0.35 6.09
CA PHE A 599 2.45 -1.39 5.63
C PHE A 599 3.22 -0.94 4.40
N GLY A 600 2.51 -0.56 3.33
CA GLY A 600 3.14 -0.12 2.09
C GLY A 600 4.10 1.05 2.32
N LEU A 601 3.67 2.08 3.06
CA LEU A 601 4.49 3.27 3.35
C LEU A 601 5.72 2.96 4.22
N ALA A 602 5.60 2.05 5.19
CA ALA A 602 6.70 1.65 6.05
C ALA A 602 7.78 0.93 5.23
N MET A 603 7.39 0.12 4.26
CA MET A 603 8.37 -0.74 3.59
C MET A 603 9.45 0.03 2.81
N ASP A 604 9.11 1.20 2.29
CA ASP A 604 9.97 1.96 1.40
C ASP A 604 11.25 2.39 2.08
N TYR A 605 11.13 2.94 3.28
CA TYR A 605 12.28 3.35 4.07
C TYR A 605 13.08 2.18 4.63
N GLU A 606 12.45 1.00 4.81
CA GLU A 606 13.17 -0.23 5.20
C GLU A 606 14.16 -0.54 4.11
N VAL A 607 13.65 -0.50 2.88
CA VAL A 607 14.46 -0.81 1.74
C VAL A 607 15.58 0.20 1.60
N PHE A 608 15.29 1.49 1.62
CA PHE A 608 16.34 2.50 1.45
C PHE A 608 17.40 2.48 2.55
N LEU A 609 17.01 2.37 3.82
CA LEU A 609 17.94 2.40 4.95
C LEU A 609 18.77 1.11 5.00
N VAL A 610 18.12 -0.05 4.93
CA VAL A 610 18.79 -1.35 5.08
C VAL A 610 19.63 -1.68 3.86
N SER A 611 19.19 -1.33 2.64
CA SER A 611 20.01 -1.46 1.43
C SER A 611 21.32 -0.70 1.55
N ARG A 612 21.29 0.57 1.98
CA ARG A 612 22.52 1.35 2.19
C ARG A 612 23.44 0.75 3.25
N ILE A 613 22.88 0.23 4.34
CA ILE A 613 23.65 -0.47 5.37
C ILE A 613 24.28 -1.75 4.78
N ARG A 614 23.53 -2.47 3.94
CA ARG A 614 23.98 -3.70 3.29
C ARG A 614 25.11 -3.43 2.30
N GLU A 615 25.00 -2.39 1.47
CA GLU A 615 26.02 -1.94 0.52
C GLU A 615 27.36 -1.70 1.24
N ASP A 616 27.35 -0.92 2.33
CA ASP A 616 28.55 -0.69 3.14
C ASP A 616 29.07 -1.96 3.82
N PHE A 617 28.18 -2.85 4.27
CA PHE A 617 28.56 -4.12 4.88
C PHE A 617 29.24 -5.07 3.88
N VAL A 618 28.72 -5.18 2.65
CA VAL A 618 29.31 -6.01 1.59
C VAL A 618 30.70 -5.51 1.21
N HIS A 619 30.92 -4.20 1.18
CA HIS A 619 32.23 -3.63 0.86
C HIS A 619 33.25 -3.67 1.99
N ARG A 620 32.83 -3.54 3.26
CA ARG A 620 33.76 -3.38 4.41
C ARG A 620 33.79 -4.54 5.39
N GLY A 621 32.74 -5.36 5.45
CA GLY A 621 32.64 -6.54 6.33
C GLY A 621 32.41 -6.26 7.82
N ASP A 622 32.43 -5.01 8.29
CA ASP A 622 32.11 -4.62 9.67
C ASP A 622 30.63 -4.20 9.84
N PRO A 623 29.80 -4.97 10.56
CA PRO A 623 28.39 -4.65 10.78
C PRO A 623 28.17 -3.30 11.48
N ARG A 624 28.96 -2.95 12.49
CA ARG A 624 28.71 -1.73 13.29
C ARG A 624 29.06 -0.48 12.52
N GLN A 625 30.19 -0.50 11.82
CA GLN A 625 30.59 0.62 10.98
C GLN A 625 29.63 0.80 9.81
N ALA A 626 29.17 -0.29 9.18
CA ALA A 626 28.19 -0.25 8.10
C ALA A 626 26.84 0.33 8.54
N ILE A 627 26.37 -0.01 9.75
CA ILE A 627 25.17 0.60 10.32
C ILE A 627 25.37 2.11 10.50
N GLU A 628 26.50 2.56 11.07
CA GLU A 628 26.74 3.99 11.29
C GLU A 628 26.84 4.76 9.96
N SER A 629 27.64 4.29 9.00
CA SER A 629 27.86 5.00 7.73
C SER A 629 26.63 4.96 6.83
N GLY A 630 25.99 3.80 6.71
CA GLY A 630 24.74 3.62 5.96
C GLY A 630 23.64 4.53 6.50
N PHE A 631 23.44 4.53 7.83
CA PHE A 631 22.43 5.35 8.50
C PHE A 631 22.67 6.85 8.30
N VAL A 632 23.90 7.31 8.51
CA VAL A 632 24.24 8.73 8.38
C VAL A 632 24.00 9.23 6.95
N SER A 633 24.25 8.41 5.94
CA SER A 633 24.03 8.80 4.54
C SER A 633 22.54 8.83 4.16
N ALA A 634 21.75 7.88 4.65
CA ALA A 634 20.32 7.75 4.33
C ALA A 634 19.42 8.68 5.18
N SER A 635 19.80 8.95 6.43
CA SER A 635 18.96 9.61 7.44
C SER A 635 18.38 10.95 6.99
N ARG A 636 19.11 11.76 6.22
CA ARG A 636 18.64 13.08 5.79
C ARG A 636 17.41 13.02 4.89
N VAL A 637 17.38 12.04 3.97
CA VAL A 637 16.26 11.88 3.04
C VAL A 637 15.08 11.26 3.78
N VAL A 638 15.34 10.23 4.60
CA VAL A 638 14.31 9.55 5.39
C VAL A 638 13.60 10.50 6.37
N VAL A 639 14.32 11.37 7.08
CA VAL A 639 13.69 12.36 7.99
C VAL A 639 12.84 13.35 7.20
N ALA A 640 13.33 13.84 6.06
CA ALA A 640 12.57 14.79 5.26
C ALA A 640 11.27 14.16 4.75
N ALA A 641 11.36 12.94 4.22
CA ALA A 641 10.22 12.17 3.75
C ALA A 641 9.20 11.91 4.88
N ALA A 642 9.67 11.42 6.04
CA ALA A 642 8.83 11.15 7.21
C ALA A 642 8.11 12.40 7.72
N VAL A 643 8.80 13.55 7.80
CA VAL A 643 8.20 14.82 8.22
C VAL A 643 7.16 15.30 7.20
N ILE A 644 7.43 15.15 5.91
CA ILE A 644 6.47 15.51 4.85
C ILE A 644 5.22 14.65 4.95
N MET A 645 5.35 13.33 5.03
CA MET A 645 4.20 12.44 5.13
C MET A 645 3.41 12.69 6.41
N PHE A 646 4.09 12.84 7.55
CA PHE A 646 3.45 13.23 8.80
C PHE A 646 2.65 14.54 8.64
N ALA A 647 3.24 15.58 8.04
CA ALA A 647 2.58 16.86 7.85
C ALA A 647 1.38 16.79 6.88
N VAL A 648 1.48 15.98 5.81
CA VAL A 648 0.39 15.76 4.86
C VAL A 648 -0.79 15.09 5.57
N PHE A 649 -0.57 13.98 6.29
CA PHE A 649 -1.64 13.30 7.02
C PHE A 649 -2.19 14.17 8.16
N ALA A 650 -1.32 14.83 8.93
CA ALA A 650 -1.74 15.69 10.04
C ALA A 650 -2.58 16.90 9.57
N ALA A 651 -2.43 17.35 8.33
CA ALA A 651 -3.23 18.45 7.78
C ALA A 651 -4.71 18.09 7.57
N PHE A 652 -5.04 16.80 7.46
CA PHE A 652 -6.43 16.32 7.36
C PHE A 652 -7.09 16.09 8.73
N VAL A 653 -6.40 16.35 9.84
CA VAL A 653 -6.95 16.15 11.18
C VAL A 653 -7.87 17.29 11.65
N PRO A 654 -7.53 18.59 11.51
CA PRO A 654 -8.34 19.66 12.12
C PRO A 654 -9.71 19.91 11.48
N GLU A 655 -9.83 19.72 10.16
CA GLU A 655 -11.06 19.94 9.38
C GLU A 655 -11.46 18.70 8.56
N GLY A 656 -10.99 17.52 8.96
CA GLY A 656 -11.44 16.26 8.36
C GLY A 656 -12.83 15.90 8.87
N SER A 657 -13.67 15.32 8.01
CA SER A 657 -14.93 14.71 8.45
C SER A 657 -14.67 13.60 9.48
N ALA A 658 -15.69 13.23 10.26
CA ALA A 658 -15.57 12.16 11.27
C ALA A 658 -15.09 10.81 10.70
N THR A 659 -15.22 10.59 9.39
CA THR A 659 -14.66 9.43 8.69
C THR A 659 -13.16 9.57 8.41
N ILE A 660 -12.71 10.73 7.93
CA ILE A 660 -11.33 10.94 7.45
C ILE A 660 -10.39 11.27 8.60
N GLN A 661 -10.85 12.06 9.57
CA GLN A 661 -10.04 12.56 10.67
C GLN A 661 -9.36 11.43 11.48
N PRO A 662 -10.04 10.34 11.89
CA PRO A 662 -9.39 9.22 12.56
C PRO A 662 -8.38 8.49 11.68
N ILE A 663 -8.68 8.31 10.39
CA ILE A 663 -7.80 7.63 9.42
C ILE A 663 -6.52 8.45 9.25
N ALA A 664 -6.64 9.75 8.96
CA ALA A 664 -5.53 10.66 8.80
C ALA A 664 -4.66 10.76 10.06
N PHE A 665 -5.28 10.86 11.25
CA PHE A 665 -4.56 10.85 12.52
C PHE A 665 -3.79 9.54 12.73
N SER A 666 -4.46 8.39 12.53
CA SER A 666 -3.84 7.08 12.71
C SER A 666 -2.66 6.86 11.77
N LEU A 667 -2.75 7.32 10.52
CA LEU A 667 -1.66 7.28 9.55
C LEU A 667 -0.53 8.23 9.92
N ALA A 668 -0.83 9.45 10.37
CA ALA A 668 0.18 10.40 10.82
C ALA A 668 0.99 9.83 12.00
N VAL A 669 0.31 9.32 13.03
CA VAL A 669 0.97 8.69 14.19
C VAL A 669 1.72 7.44 13.79
N GLY A 670 1.10 6.56 12.99
CA GLY A 670 1.71 5.33 12.51
C GLY A 670 3.00 5.58 11.74
N VAL A 671 2.99 6.53 10.80
CA VAL A 671 4.19 6.92 10.03
C VAL A 671 5.25 7.54 10.93
N PHE A 672 4.86 8.39 11.89
CA PHE A 672 5.80 8.99 12.83
C PHE A 672 6.50 7.93 13.70
N VAL A 673 5.72 7.02 14.29
CA VAL A 673 6.23 5.91 15.10
C VAL A 673 7.13 5.01 14.25
N ASP A 674 6.68 4.64 13.06
CA ASP A 674 7.45 3.77 12.18
C ASP A 674 8.77 4.40 11.77
N ALA A 675 8.75 5.64 11.28
CA ALA A 675 9.95 6.30 10.78
C ALA A 675 10.97 6.58 11.89
N PHE A 676 10.55 7.17 13.02
CA PHE A 676 11.47 7.65 14.05
C PHE A 676 11.79 6.62 15.13
N ILE A 677 10.77 5.92 15.62
CA ILE A 677 10.93 5.00 16.76
C ILE A 677 11.37 3.63 16.25
N VAL A 678 10.67 3.07 15.27
CA VAL A 678 11.00 1.74 14.75
C VAL A 678 12.24 1.81 13.86
N ARG A 679 12.19 2.59 12.80
CA ARG A 679 13.18 2.51 11.74
C ARG A 679 14.48 3.23 12.04
N MET A 680 14.39 4.40 12.69
CA MET A 680 15.58 5.13 13.07
C MET A 680 16.24 4.65 14.36
N THR A 681 15.51 3.94 15.22
CA THR A 681 15.99 3.55 16.55
C THR A 681 16.00 2.03 16.77
N LEU A 682 14.87 1.34 16.62
CA LEU A 682 14.79 -0.12 16.81
C LEU A 682 15.59 -0.89 15.75
N VAL A 683 15.47 -0.54 14.47
CA VAL A 683 16.12 -1.28 13.37
C VAL A 683 17.66 -1.31 13.49
N PRO A 684 18.37 -0.18 13.68
CA PRO A 684 19.81 -0.20 13.91
C PRO A 684 20.22 -1.01 15.14
N ALA A 685 19.44 -0.95 16.23
CA ALA A 685 19.71 -1.71 17.45
C ALA A 685 19.58 -3.22 17.23
N VAL A 686 18.51 -3.66 16.55
CA VAL A 686 18.30 -5.08 16.22
C VAL A 686 19.39 -5.59 15.27
N LEU A 687 19.77 -4.81 14.25
CA LEU A 687 20.87 -5.17 13.34
C LEU A 687 22.21 -5.28 14.07
N ALA A 688 22.49 -4.37 15.01
CA ALA A 688 23.70 -4.43 15.83
C ALA A 688 23.72 -5.67 16.74
N LEU A 689 22.57 -6.16 17.18
CA LEU A 689 22.43 -7.37 17.99
C LEU A 689 22.60 -8.66 17.15
N LEU A 690 22.04 -8.68 15.94
CA LEU A 690 22.15 -9.82 15.01
C LEU A 690 23.53 -9.93 14.35
N GLY A 691 24.23 -8.82 14.19
CA GLY A 691 25.57 -8.77 13.58
C GLY A 691 25.61 -9.39 12.19
N ARG A 692 26.53 -10.33 11.96
CA ARG A 692 26.66 -11.02 10.66
C ARG A 692 25.46 -11.91 10.31
N ARG A 693 24.72 -12.41 11.31
CA ARG A 693 23.56 -13.30 11.09
C ARG A 693 22.40 -12.59 10.42
N ALA A 694 22.32 -11.26 10.54
CA ALA A 694 21.28 -10.44 9.91
C ALA A 694 21.20 -10.61 8.39
N TRP A 695 22.31 -10.99 7.75
CA TRP A 695 22.44 -11.06 6.29
C TRP A 695 22.45 -12.48 5.73
N GLY A 696 22.20 -13.48 6.58
CA GLY A 696 22.22 -14.88 6.19
C GLY A 696 20.88 -15.38 5.64
N LEU A 697 20.95 -16.26 4.64
CA LEU A 697 19.81 -16.99 4.11
C LEU A 697 20.17 -18.48 4.00
N PRO A 698 19.26 -19.42 4.37
CA PRO A 698 19.54 -20.84 4.25
C PRO A 698 19.84 -21.26 2.81
N PRO A 699 20.81 -22.17 2.57
CA PRO A 699 21.25 -22.53 1.21
C PRO A 699 20.14 -23.06 0.30
N LYS A 700 19.11 -23.69 0.87
CA LYS A 700 17.94 -24.19 0.12
C LYS A 700 17.07 -23.06 -0.41
N LEU A 701 16.78 -22.04 0.42
CA LEU A 701 16.02 -20.87 -0.03
C LEU A 701 16.80 -20.02 -1.03
N ASP A 702 18.13 -19.92 -0.89
CA ASP A 702 18.96 -19.09 -1.79
C ASP A 702 18.93 -19.63 -3.23
N ARG A 703 18.75 -20.96 -3.37
CA ARG A 703 18.63 -21.66 -4.65
C ARG A 703 17.25 -21.50 -5.30
N THR A 704 16.17 -21.39 -4.51
CA THR A 704 14.79 -21.30 -5.03
C THR A 704 14.33 -19.87 -5.27
N LEU A 705 14.86 -18.89 -4.52
CA LEU A 705 14.42 -17.51 -4.65
C LEU A 705 14.99 -16.84 -5.91
N PRO A 706 14.13 -16.23 -6.76
CA PRO A 706 14.58 -15.49 -7.94
C PRO A 706 15.52 -14.32 -7.56
N VAL A 707 16.48 -14.03 -8.43
CA VAL A 707 17.44 -12.93 -8.24
C VAL A 707 16.85 -11.66 -8.85
N PHE A 708 16.49 -10.70 -8.01
CA PHE A 708 16.06 -9.37 -8.44
C PHE A 708 17.18 -8.35 -8.19
N ASP A 709 17.66 -7.70 -9.26
CA ASP A 709 18.56 -6.55 -9.19
C ASP A 709 17.73 -5.29 -8.86
N ALA A 710 17.35 -5.15 -7.58
CA ALA A 710 16.54 -4.04 -7.10
C ALA A 710 17.31 -2.71 -7.04
N GLU A 711 18.64 -2.75 -6.89
CA GLU A 711 19.49 -1.56 -6.71
C GLU A 711 20.25 -1.14 -7.99
N GLY A 712 20.22 -1.98 -9.03
CA GLY A 712 20.92 -1.70 -10.28
C GLY A 712 22.41 -2.04 -10.23
N ASP A 713 22.84 -2.89 -9.30
CA ASP A 713 24.24 -3.32 -9.14
C ASP A 713 24.77 -3.96 -10.43
N SER A 714 23.92 -4.76 -11.08
CA SER A 714 24.28 -5.40 -12.36
C SER A 714 24.53 -4.37 -13.45
N LEU A 715 23.68 -3.34 -13.52
CA LEU A 715 23.83 -2.24 -14.47
C LEU A 715 25.04 -1.36 -14.13
N MET A 716 25.28 -1.05 -12.87
CA MET A 716 26.43 -0.25 -12.45
C MET A 716 27.74 -0.98 -12.73
N HIS A 717 27.77 -2.30 -12.53
CA HIS A 717 28.89 -3.14 -12.91
C HIS A 717 29.11 -3.13 -14.43
N GLU A 718 28.03 -3.22 -15.21
CA GLU A 718 28.09 -3.14 -16.68
C GLU A 718 28.58 -1.78 -17.18
N LEU A 719 28.04 -0.67 -16.65
CA LEU A 719 28.46 0.69 -17.00
C LEU A 719 29.93 0.95 -16.61
N ARG A 720 30.37 0.44 -15.46
CA ARG A 720 31.77 0.52 -15.02
C ARG A 720 32.70 -0.23 -15.97
N LEU A 721 32.24 -1.33 -16.55
CA LEU A 721 33.00 -2.18 -17.49
C LEU A 721 32.62 -1.94 -18.97
N ALA A 722 31.86 -0.89 -19.27
CA ALA A 722 31.42 -0.60 -20.63
C ALA A 722 32.62 -0.39 -21.55
N ASP A 723 33.54 0.47 -21.12
CA ASP A 723 34.76 0.85 -21.84
C ASP A 723 35.95 -0.08 -21.54
N TRP A 724 35.81 -1.03 -20.61
CA TRP A 724 36.85 -2.00 -20.27
C TRP A 724 36.70 -3.29 -21.09
N PRO A 725 37.78 -3.92 -21.59
CA PRO A 725 39.21 -3.58 -21.43
C PRO A 725 39.74 -2.47 -22.36
N GLY A 726 38.92 -1.97 -23.30
CA GLY A 726 39.34 -1.01 -24.33
C GLY A 726 39.99 -1.66 -25.56
N THR A 727 40.12 -2.98 -25.55
CA THR A 727 40.66 -3.85 -26.62
C THR A 727 39.61 -4.89 -27.03
N ASP A 728 39.64 -5.37 -28.28
CA ASP A 728 38.72 -6.42 -28.76
C ASP A 728 39.19 -7.82 -28.36
N GLU A 729 39.01 -8.12 -27.06
CA GLU A 729 39.36 -9.41 -26.47
C GLU A 729 38.14 -10.34 -26.35
N ALA A 730 38.37 -11.64 -26.56
CA ALA A 730 37.35 -12.68 -26.36
C ALA A 730 37.16 -13.03 -24.88
N VAL A 731 38.22 -12.97 -24.06
CA VAL A 731 38.14 -13.19 -22.61
C VAL A 731 39.04 -12.17 -21.92
N SER A 732 38.50 -11.39 -21.01
CA SER A 732 39.25 -10.48 -20.16
C SER A 732 38.79 -10.66 -18.72
N ALA A 733 39.72 -10.88 -17.80
CA ALA A 733 39.42 -10.94 -16.39
C ALA A 733 40.46 -10.22 -15.55
N ARG A 734 40.01 -9.68 -14.43
CA ARG A 734 40.82 -8.97 -13.46
C ARG A 734 40.49 -9.42 -12.03
N GLY A 735 41.50 -9.87 -11.29
CA GLY A 735 41.40 -10.24 -9.88
C GLY A 735 40.38 -11.34 -9.60
N LEU A 736 40.17 -12.27 -10.53
CA LEU A 736 39.16 -13.32 -10.39
C LEU A 736 39.46 -14.24 -9.20
N ARG A 737 38.44 -14.50 -8.39
CA ARG A 737 38.49 -15.41 -7.24
C ARG A 737 37.19 -16.18 -7.08
N LEU A 738 37.32 -17.48 -6.79
CA LEU A 738 36.23 -18.39 -6.47
C LEU A 738 36.55 -19.13 -5.18
N ASP A 739 35.58 -19.20 -4.27
CA ASP A 739 35.66 -19.95 -3.02
C ASP A 739 34.67 -21.13 -3.06
N ASP A 740 34.97 -22.23 -2.37
CA ASP A 740 34.09 -23.39 -2.19
C ASP A 740 32.99 -23.11 -1.15
N ASP A 741 32.03 -24.02 -0.99
CA ASP A 741 30.92 -23.88 -0.01
C ASP A 741 31.41 -23.79 1.45
N ARG A 742 32.68 -24.09 1.72
CA ARG A 742 33.34 -23.99 3.05
C ARG A 742 34.19 -22.72 3.17
N GLY A 743 34.19 -21.83 2.17
CA GLY A 743 34.94 -20.59 2.15
C GLY A 743 36.43 -20.76 1.82
N ARG A 744 36.85 -21.91 1.30
CA ARG A 744 38.23 -22.16 0.87
C ARG A 744 38.40 -21.77 -0.59
N ALA A 745 39.49 -21.08 -0.90
CA ALA A 745 39.69 -20.59 -2.26
C ALA A 745 40.03 -21.72 -3.25
N VAL A 746 39.21 -21.83 -4.29
CA VAL A 746 39.40 -22.73 -5.44
C VAL A 746 40.41 -22.14 -6.43
N PHE A 747 40.34 -20.83 -6.66
CA PHE A 747 41.36 -20.02 -7.34
C PHE A 747 41.30 -18.57 -6.85
N THR A 748 42.42 -17.84 -6.89
CA THR A 748 42.50 -16.44 -6.43
C THR A 748 43.39 -15.58 -7.30
N GLY A 749 43.01 -14.31 -7.49
CA GLY A 749 43.88 -13.31 -8.12
C GLY A 749 44.16 -13.57 -9.60
N VAL A 750 43.21 -14.18 -10.32
CA VAL A 750 43.38 -14.53 -11.72
C VAL A 750 43.17 -13.30 -12.60
N ASP A 751 44.23 -12.84 -13.24
CA ASP A 751 44.22 -11.81 -14.29
C ASP A 751 44.48 -12.48 -15.64
N LEU A 752 43.56 -12.35 -16.59
CA LEU A 752 43.68 -13.00 -17.90
C LEU A 752 43.15 -12.11 -19.03
N SER A 753 43.78 -12.24 -20.20
CA SER A 753 43.44 -11.54 -21.43
C SER A 753 43.64 -12.53 -22.57
N LEU A 754 42.66 -12.66 -23.45
CA LEU A 754 42.68 -13.55 -24.60
C LEU A 754 42.06 -12.83 -25.80
N PRO A 755 42.84 -12.53 -26.86
CA PRO A 755 42.29 -11.97 -28.10
C PRO A 755 41.36 -12.96 -28.80
N ARG A 756 40.44 -12.44 -29.63
CA ARG A 756 39.57 -13.29 -30.48
C ARG A 756 40.40 -14.19 -31.40
N GLY A 757 40.02 -15.45 -31.49
CA GLY A 757 40.74 -16.47 -32.30
C GLY A 757 42.02 -17.01 -31.65
N GLY A 758 42.30 -16.62 -30.39
CA GLY A 758 43.40 -17.14 -29.61
C GLY A 758 43.10 -18.50 -28.95
N VAL A 759 44.15 -19.18 -28.51
CA VAL A 759 44.04 -20.40 -27.70
C VAL A 759 44.66 -20.13 -26.32
N LEU A 760 43.88 -20.35 -25.26
CA LEU A 760 44.33 -20.21 -23.87
C LEU A 760 44.38 -21.60 -23.22
N VAL A 761 45.54 -21.97 -22.67
CA VAL A 761 45.72 -23.21 -21.92
C VAL A 761 45.82 -22.89 -20.44
N LEU A 762 44.81 -23.31 -19.68
CA LEU A 762 44.77 -23.24 -18.22
C LEU A 762 45.37 -24.53 -17.65
N HIS A 763 46.53 -24.46 -17.00
CA HIS A 763 47.20 -25.66 -16.49
C HIS A 763 47.45 -25.59 -14.99
N GLY A 764 47.37 -26.75 -14.32
CA GLY A 764 47.58 -26.86 -12.87
C GLY A 764 46.89 -28.08 -12.26
N ALA A 765 47.21 -28.37 -10.99
CA ALA A 765 46.65 -29.52 -10.28
C ALA A 765 45.21 -29.29 -9.79
N SER A 766 44.83 -28.04 -9.51
CA SER A 766 43.54 -27.67 -8.92
C SER A 766 42.97 -26.38 -9.51
N GLY A 767 41.65 -26.20 -9.43
CA GLY A 767 40.96 -24.96 -9.81
C GLY A 767 40.76 -24.71 -11.31
N LYS A 768 41.48 -25.41 -12.19
CA LYS A 768 41.44 -25.24 -13.66
C LYS A 768 40.04 -25.43 -14.27
N THR A 769 39.39 -26.53 -13.92
CA THR A 769 38.02 -26.83 -14.36
C THR A 769 37.05 -25.77 -13.86
N ALA A 770 37.18 -25.35 -12.60
CA ALA A 770 36.30 -24.33 -12.03
C ALA A 770 36.46 -22.96 -12.73
N LEU A 771 37.69 -22.54 -13.03
CA LEU A 771 37.95 -21.32 -13.81
C LEU A 771 37.40 -21.43 -15.23
N LEU A 772 37.60 -22.59 -15.87
CA LEU A 772 37.09 -22.89 -17.20
C LEU A 772 35.56 -22.77 -17.28
N TYR A 773 34.84 -23.40 -16.34
CA TYR A 773 33.38 -23.26 -16.24
C TYR A 773 32.93 -21.84 -15.82
N THR A 774 33.79 -21.07 -15.15
CA THR A 774 33.53 -19.65 -14.85
C THR A 774 33.59 -18.80 -16.13
N ILE A 775 34.61 -18.99 -16.97
CA ILE A 775 34.73 -18.33 -18.28
C ILE A 775 33.58 -18.73 -19.20
N ALA A 776 33.13 -19.99 -19.15
CA ALA A 776 31.99 -20.47 -19.92
C ALA A 776 30.61 -19.96 -19.41
N GLY A 777 30.57 -19.13 -18.36
CA GLY A 777 29.35 -18.63 -17.76
C GLY A 777 28.50 -19.70 -17.07
N ARG A 778 29.07 -20.86 -16.73
CA ARG A 778 28.41 -21.95 -16.02
C ARG A 778 28.56 -21.81 -14.50
N VAL A 779 29.62 -21.15 -14.03
CA VAL A 779 29.79 -20.73 -12.63
C VAL A 779 29.56 -19.22 -12.51
N THR A 780 28.64 -18.81 -11.64
CA THR A 780 28.23 -17.39 -11.49
C THR A 780 28.56 -16.78 -10.13
N LYS A 781 28.96 -17.58 -9.14
CA LYS A 781 29.37 -17.11 -7.80
C LYS A 781 30.89 -16.91 -7.75
N PHE A 782 31.39 -15.80 -8.27
CA PHE A 782 32.81 -15.44 -8.19
C PHE A 782 32.98 -13.96 -7.84
N SER A 783 34.19 -13.56 -7.47
CA SER A 783 34.60 -12.17 -7.25
C SER A 783 35.66 -11.76 -8.26
N GLY A 784 35.75 -10.47 -8.57
CA GLY A 784 36.59 -9.92 -9.66
C GLY A 784 35.77 -9.45 -10.87
N ASP A 785 36.46 -8.89 -11.87
CA ASP A 785 35.84 -8.41 -13.11
C ASP A 785 36.07 -9.45 -14.22
N LEU A 786 35.01 -9.84 -14.96
CA LEU A 786 35.10 -10.80 -16.06
C LEU A 786 34.21 -10.38 -17.22
N LYS A 787 34.78 -10.30 -18.42
CA LYS A 787 34.09 -10.02 -19.67
C LYS A 787 34.46 -11.09 -20.70
N VAL A 788 33.46 -11.71 -21.30
CA VAL A 788 33.63 -12.81 -22.26
C VAL A 788 32.80 -12.50 -23.50
N LEU A 789 33.44 -12.49 -24.68
CA LEU A 789 32.83 -12.12 -25.96
C LEU A 789 32.11 -10.76 -25.90
N GLY A 790 32.70 -9.80 -25.18
CA GLY A 790 32.11 -8.48 -24.94
C GLY A 790 30.97 -8.44 -23.91
N ARG A 791 30.55 -9.59 -23.36
CA ARG A 791 29.48 -9.70 -22.37
C ARG A 791 30.05 -9.70 -20.94
N VAL A 792 29.50 -8.87 -20.07
CA VAL A 792 29.92 -8.80 -18.66
C VAL A 792 29.29 -9.93 -17.86
N LEU A 793 30.11 -10.69 -17.11
CA LEU A 793 29.69 -11.80 -16.27
C LEU A 793 29.66 -11.41 -14.79
N PRO A 794 28.72 -11.97 -14.00
CA PRO A 794 27.77 -13.04 -14.34
C PRO A 794 26.46 -12.58 -15.01
N GLN A 795 26.23 -11.27 -15.19
CA GLN A 795 24.95 -10.68 -15.61
C GLN A 795 24.44 -11.24 -16.94
N HIS A 796 25.34 -11.48 -17.89
CA HIS A 796 25.02 -11.98 -19.23
C HIS A 796 25.30 -13.48 -19.42
N ALA A 797 25.45 -14.26 -18.35
CA ALA A 797 25.79 -15.68 -18.42
C ALA A 797 24.82 -16.49 -19.29
N HIS A 798 23.50 -16.25 -19.19
CA HIS A 798 22.51 -16.96 -20.00
C HIS A 798 22.64 -16.68 -21.50
N ALA A 799 22.92 -15.44 -21.86
CA ALA A 799 23.10 -15.06 -23.26
C ALA A 799 24.46 -15.57 -23.79
N LEU A 800 25.51 -15.53 -22.94
CA LEU A 800 26.82 -16.08 -23.27
C LEU A 800 26.77 -17.59 -23.53
N ARG A 801 25.99 -18.37 -22.76
CA ARG A 801 25.89 -19.83 -22.92
C ARG A 801 25.43 -20.29 -24.31
N ARG A 802 24.79 -19.42 -25.09
CA ARG A 802 24.42 -19.71 -26.49
C ARG A 802 25.61 -19.61 -27.45
N ASP A 803 26.59 -18.79 -27.11
CA ASP A 803 27.77 -18.51 -27.92
C ASP A 803 28.98 -19.36 -27.48
N VAL A 804 28.84 -20.15 -26.40
CA VAL A 804 29.91 -20.94 -25.78
C VAL A 804 29.57 -22.43 -25.75
N ALA A 805 30.41 -23.24 -26.40
CA ALA A 805 30.37 -24.70 -26.29
C ALA A 805 31.32 -25.20 -25.19
N VAL A 806 30.88 -26.19 -24.42
CA VAL A 806 31.67 -26.83 -23.36
C VAL A 806 31.78 -28.30 -23.68
N VAL A 807 33.01 -28.80 -23.81
CA VAL A 807 33.35 -30.18 -24.14
C VAL A 807 34.18 -30.75 -22.99
N ALA A 808 33.70 -31.81 -22.36
CA ALA A 808 34.41 -32.47 -21.26
C ALA A 808 35.16 -33.70 -21.79
N CYS A 809 36.48 -33.65 -21.81
CA CYS A 809 37.30 -34.75 -22.35
C CYS A 809 37.47 -35.94 -21.38
N ARG A 810 36.85 -35.86 -20.19
CA ARG A 810 36.82 -36.93 -19.18
C ARG A 810 35.83 -38.06 -19.53
N ASP A 811 34.75 -37.72 -20.24
CA ASP A 811 33.73 -38.69 -20.61
C ASP A 811 34.23 -39.51 -21.81
N THR A 812 33.95 -40.82 -21.82
CA THR A 812 34.45 -41.79 -22.81
C THR A 812 33.92 -41.58 -24.25
N GLY A 813 33.33 -40.43 -24.55
CA GLY A 813 32.81 -40.04 -25.87
C GLY A 813 33.87 -39.43 -26.80
N PRO A 814 33.53 -39.21 -28.08
CA PRO A 814 34.44 -38.63 -29.06
C PRO A 814 34.52 -37.11 -28.92
N ALA A 815 35.37 -36.60 -28.02
CA ALA A 815 35.58 -35.17 -27.80
C ALA A 815 35.84 -34.36 -29.10
N ALA A 816 36.48 -34.97 -30.10
CA ALA A 816 36.71 -34.35 -31.40
C ALA A 816 35.40 -34.14 -32.22
N GLU A 817 34.41 -35.02 -32.09
CA GLU A 817 33.10 -34.87 -32.75
C GLU A 817 32.28 -33.77 -32.09
N GLU A 818 32.33 -33.67 -30.76
CA GLU A 818 31.65 -32.58 -30.03
C GLU A 818 32.24 -31.20 -30.38
N VAL A 819 33.56 -31.11 -30.56
CA VAL A 819 34.20 -29.87 -31.04
C VAL A 819 33.79 -29.56 -32.47
N ALA A 820 33.72 -30.57 -33.36
CA ALA A 820 33.25 -30.36 -34.73
C ALA A 820 31.80 -29.85 -34.76
N ALA A 821 30.91 -30.48 -33.98
CA ALA A 821 29.52 -30.03 -33.82
C ALA A 821 29.43 -28.61 -33.24
N ALA A 822 30.30 -28.25 -32.30
CA ALA A 822 30.37 -26.89 -31.76
C ALA A 822 30.72 -25.85 -32.82
N LEU A 823 31.68 -26.16 -33.70
CA LEU A 823 32.10 -25.29 -34.81
C LEU A 823 31.01 -25.16 -35.90
N GLU A 824 30.23 -26.22 -36.12
CA GLU A 824 29.04 -26.18 -36.99
C GLU A 824 27.90 -25.37 -36.38
N SER A 825 27.74 -25.41 -35.06
CA SER A 825 26.69 -24.66 -34.32
C SER A 825 26.99 -23.17 -34.12
N GLU A 826 28.00 -22.63 -34.82
CA GLU A 826 28.46 -21.23 -34.72
C GLU A 826 28.93 -20.77 -33.33
N ALA A 827 29.45 -21.68 -32.50
CA ALA A 827 30.04 -21.30 -31.22
C ALA A 827 31.25 -20.38 -31.43
N ARG A 828 31.27 -19.23 -30.74
CA ARG A 828 32.35 -18.23 -30.81
C ARG A 828 33.49 -18.48 -29.83
N LEU A 829 33.20 -19.26 -28.79
CA LEU A 829 34.16 -19.72 -27.79
C LEU A 829 33.92 -21.21 -27.52
N VAL A 830 34.95 -22.03 -27.68
CA VAL A 830 34.90 -23.46 -27.38
C VAL A 830 35.82 -23.74 -26.21
N VAL A 831 35.31 -24.49 -25.25
CA VAL A 831 35.93 -24.65 -23.95
C VAL A 831 36.09 -26.16 -23.67
N LEU A 832 37.32 -26.61 -23.45
CA LEU A 832 37.73 -28.01 -23.41
C LEU A 832 38.31 -28.36 -22.03
N ASP A 833 37.63 -29.23 -21.28
CA ASP A 833 38.06 -29.66 -19.94
C ASP A 833 38.91 -30.93 -19.98
N ASP A 834 40.09 -30.92 -19.35
CA ASP A 834 41.09 -31.99 -19.27
C ASP A 834 41.47 -32.65 -20.60
N VAL A 835 41.95 -31.84 -21.54
CA VAL A 835 42.31 -32.30 -22.89
C VAL A 835 43.49 -33.29 -22.88
N ASP A 836 44.28 -33.32 -21.80
CA ASP A 836 45.37 -34.28 -21.58
C ASP A 836 44.89 -35.73 -21.36
N LEU A 837 43.59 -35.94 -21.13
CA LEU A 837 42.99 -37.28 -21.03
C LEU A 837 42.59 -37.89 -22.38
N VAL A 838 42.69 -37.14 -23.48
CA VAL A 838 42.46 -37.68 -24.83
C VAL A 838 43.68 -38.49 -25.26
N LEU A 839 43.60 -39.82 -25.12
CA LEU A 839 44.75 -40.71 -25.36
C LEU A 839 44.79 -41.34 -26.75
N ARG A 840 43.64 -41.45 -27.45
CA ARG A 840 43.58 -42.10 -28.78
C ARG A 840 44.26 -41.23 -29.85
N PRO A 841 45.25 -41.76 -30.60
CA PRO A 841 45.98 -41.00 -31.62
C PRO A 841 45.05 -40.35 -32.67
N ASP A 842 44.12 -41.12 -33.24
CA ASP A 842 43.20 -40.62 -34.27
C ASP A 842 42.33 -39.45 -33.77
N SER A 843 41.90 -39.51 -32.50
CA SER A 843 41.13 -38.45 -31.87
C SER A 843 41.99 -37.22 -31.58
N ARG A 844 43.25 -37.41 -31.18
CA ARG A 844 44.21 -36.30 -30.96
C ARG A 844 44.54 -35.59 -32.27
N ASP A 845 44.81 -36.32 -33.34
CA ASP A 845 45.13 -35.74 -34.65
C ASP A 845 43.95 -34.94 -35.21
N ARG A 846 42.72 -35.47 -35.05
CA ARG A 846 41.51 -34.77 -35.45
C ARG A 846 41.26 -33.52 -34.61
N LEU A 847 41.44 -33.60 -33.29
CA LEU A 847 41.30 -32.45 -32.40
C LEU A 847 42.34 -31.36 -32.71
N ARG A 848 43.59 -31.75 -33.02
CA ARG A 848 44.65 -30.84 -33.48
C ARG A 848 44.26 -30.12 -34.75
N ALA A 849 43.66 -30.81 -35.72
CA ALA A 849 43.20 -30.19 -36.96
C ALA A 849 42.12 -29.12 -36.68
N LEU A 850 41.13 -29.44 -35.85
CA LEU A 850 40.05 -28.51 -35.46
C LEU A 850 40.58 -27.30 -34.67
N LEU A 851 41.51 -27.52 -33.74
CA LEU A 851 42.20 -26.46 -32.98
C LEU A 851 43.10 -25.59 -33.86
N ALA A 852 43.57 -26.08 -35.01
CA ALA A 852 44.35 -25.30 -35.96
C ALA A 852 43.45 -24.44 -36.86
N GLU A 853 42.29 -24.97 -37.27
CA GLU A 853 41.32 -24.32 -38.16
C GLU A 853 40.76 -23.01 -37.59
N ARG A 854 40.37 -23.00 -36.30
CA ARG A 854 39.95 -21.81 -35.52
C ARG A 854 38.91 -20.93 -36.20
N ARG A 855 38.05 -21.53 -37.02
CA ARG A 855 36.96 -20.84 -37.70
C ARG A 855 35.67 -21.63 -37.56
N SER A 856 34.55 -20.93 -37.45
CA SER A 856 33.22 -21.54 -37.55
C SER A 856 32.93 -21.93 -39.00
N ALA A 857 31.85 -22.67 -39.22
CA ALA A 857 31.34 -22.96 -40.57
C ALA A 857 31.04 -21.67 -41.39
N SER A 858 30.69 -20.57 -40.71
CA SER A 858 30.49 -19.23 -41.29
C SER A 858 31.77 -18.41 -41.48
N GLY A 859 32.93 -18.94 -41.09
CA GLY A 859 34.25 -18.31 -41.28
C GLY A 859 34.66 -17.30 -40.20
N GLU A 860 33.85 -17.12 -39.14
CA GLU A 860 34.19 -16.26 -37.99
C GLU A 860 35.31 -16.91 -37.13
N PRO A 861 36.23 -16.12 -36.55
CA PRO A 861 37.29 -16.65 -35.70
C PRO A 861 36.74 -17.21 -34.38
N VAL A 862 37.05 -18.47 -34.09
CA VAL A 862 36.64 -19.17 -32.87
C VAL A 862 37.79 -19.17 -31.86
N THR A 863 37.47 -18.80 -30.63
CA THR A 863 38.44 -18.76 -29.53
C THR A 863 38.40 -20.08 -28.76
N PHE A 864 39.55 -20.60 -28.33
CA PHE A 864 39.61 -21.83 -27.54
C PHE A 864 40.17 -21.60 -26.14
N VAL A 865 39.54 -22.21 -25.14
CA VAL A 865 40.07 -22.28 -23.77
C VAL A 865 40.15 -23.75 -23.38
N VAL A 866 41.36 -24.25 -23.21
CA VAL A 866 41.69 -25.65 -22.91
C VAL A 866 42.23 -25.75 -21.49
N THR A 867 41.94 -26.85 -20.80
CA THR A 867 42.62 -27.18 -19.54
C THR A 867 43.45 -28.45 -19.67
N CYS A 868 44.56 -28.52 -18.93
CA CYS A 868 45.38 -29.71 -18.80
C CYS A 868 46.07 -29.77 -17.43
N GLN A 869 46.56 -30.94 -16.98
CA GLN A 869 47.41 -30.98 -15.78
C GLN A 869 48.82 -30.50 -16.09
N ASP A 870 49.39 -31.01 -17.17
CA ASP A 870 50.75 -30.74 -17.62
C ASP A 870 50.72 -30.20 -19.06
N PRO A 871 51.20 -28.97 -19.33
CA PRO A 871 51.21 -28.40 -20.66
C PRO A 871 52.08 -29.19 -21.67
N GLU A 872 53.10 -29.94 -21.22
CA GLU A 872 53.92 -30.75 -22.15
C GLU A 872 53.13 -31.91 -22.76
N ARG A 873 52.12 -32.43 -22.05
CA ARG A 873 51.27 -33.55 -22.54
C ARG A 873 50.30 -33.17 -23.65
N VAL A 874 50.15 -31.89 -23.94
CA VAL A 874 49.19 -31.36 -24.92
C VAL A 874 49.87 -30.51 -25.99
N ARG A 875 51.21 -30.46 -25.98
CA ARG A 875 52.02 -29.65 -26.89
C ARG A 875 51.86 -30.04 -28.36
N ASP A 876 51.61 -31.32 -28.62
CA ASP A 876 51.28 -31.89 -29.92
C ASP A 876 49.90 -31.45 -30.46
N LEU A 877 48.97 -31.06 -29.59
CA LEU A 877 47.62 -30.60 -29.97
C LEU A 877 47.55 -29.09 -30.25
N LEU A 878 48.50 -28.32 -29.73
CA LEU A 878 48.42 -26.86 -29.70
C LEU A 878 49.03 -26.24 -30.96
N PRO A 879 48.35 -25.27 -31.61
CA PRO A 879 48.89 -24.57 -32.77
C PRO A 879 50.09 -23.69 -32.40
N ALA A 880 51.10 -23.67 -33.26
CA ALA A 880 52.30 -22.86 -33.07
C ALA A 880 51.97 -21.36 -33.19
N GLY A 881 52.39 -20.55 -32.20
CA GLY A 881 52.40 -19.08 -32.28
C GLY A 881 51.15 -18.33 -31.79
N ALA A 882 50.04 -19.00 -31.47
CA ALA A 882 48.80 -18.36 -31.00
C ALA A 882 48.28 -18.86 -29.64
N THR A 883 49.14 -19.59 -28.93
CA THR A 883 48.80 -20.27 -27.67
C THR A 883 49.36 -19.49 -26.47
N ARG A 884 48.50 -19.09 -25.53
CA ARG A 884 48.89 -18.52 -24.24
C ARG A 884 48.76 -19.59 -23.16
N LEU A 885 49.82 -19.81 -22.39
CA LEU A 885 49.80 -20.68 -21.22
C LEU A 885 49.51 -19.84 -19.97
N HIS A 886 48.59 -20.27 -19.14
CA HIS A 886 48.27 -19.63 -17.86
C HIS A 886 48.34 -20.66 -16.72
N PRO A 887 49.34 -20.56 -15.82
CA PRO A 887 49.48 -21.45 -14.69
C PRO A 887 48.49 -21.07 -13.58
N LEU A 888 47.81 -22.07 -13.01
CA LEU A 888 47.04 -21.92 -11.78
C LEU A 888 47.90 -22.37 -10.60
N THR A 889 48.17 -21.44 -9.68
CA THR A 889 48.90 -21.74 -8.45
C THR A 889 47.98 -22.52 -7.52
N ALA A 890 48.43 -23.69 -7.04
CA ALA A 890 47.70 -24.46 -6.05
C ALA A 890 47.62 -23.64 -4.74
N THR A 891 46.42 -23.26 -4.32
CA THR A 891 46.16 -22.97 -2.92
C THR A 891 46.30 -24.29 -2.17
N GLN A 892 47.39 -24.45 -1.42
CA GLN A 892 47.61 -25.65 -0.60
C GLN A 892 46.33 -25.96 0.19
N PRO A 893 45.83 -27.22 0.20
CA PRO A 893 44.93 -27.62 1.25
C PRO A 893 45.72 -27.47 2.55
N ALA A 894 45.32 -26.53 3.42
CA ALA A 894 45.81 -26.51 4.78
C ALA A 894 45.59 -27.91 5.36
N GLU A 895 46.66 -28.48 5.91
CA GLU A 895 46.68 -29.81 6.50
C GLU A 895 45.44 -30.04 7.37
N VAL A 896 44.81 -31.20 7.19
CA VAL A 896 43.76 -31.69 8.07
C VAL A 896 44.37 -31.77 9.47
N SER A 897 43.93 -30.87 10.36
CA SER A 897 44.10 -30.96 11.81
C SER A 897 42.76 -30.78 12.51
#